data_AF-A0A846WPE1-F1
#
_entry.id   AF-A0A846WPE1-F1
#
_cell.length_a   1.000
_cell.length_b   1.000
_cell.length_c   1.000
_cell.angle_alpha   90.00
_cell.angle_beta   90.00
_cell.angle_gamma   90.00
#
_symmetry.space_group_name_H-M   'P 1'
#
loop_
_entity.id
_entity.type
_entity.pdbx_description
1 polymer ?
#
loop_
_entity_poly.entity_id
_entity_poly.type
_entity_poly.pdbx_seq_one_letter_code
_entity_poly.pdbx_strand_id
1 'polypeptide(L)'
;MGPDAVHTRDELGRALTGLRERSGMSVRDVASDADALLGTVAGWFAGQHAPTRASREMFERVLAACGVVEDADVQQWWAAAERSSRRTRKSASSVSPYRGFAPFSADDGAWFFGRDELIDRLAEMVRSRLPETVPGPGPEPDQSVGEGGPDWLHGVAVVGASGVGKSSLVRAGLLPRIGTEEPFLDWRAAVMVPGDDPVTALEQAAATLDETPGDGPALLVIDQLEELWTQGDSAGRARLTTRLAEFAARRRTVVIGVLRADFYERAAAGPIIASVLANSQLLVTPMLPAQLREVIVRPAEVAGLTVDDDLVTMLLDDVAPSTSVRPVGAGVLPLLSHALRATWEKSDRRRLTVRDYVSTGRISGAVEQTAESVYDSLDDAQRAVARRILLEMVNVDEETVTRRTVRLADLDADDPAGDNRHVLETFAAARLVTVTTSHAQVAHEALLTAWPRLGEWIDADRERLLLRRRLQTLRDTWESNGRPDDLLPMRARLEMFRPLADDGSSLDQASRGFLEAGEARVRAQDAQERRRSRQLRRIALTAGVFGIVAVTAAVIAVITGVHAVGQREQAEAARNQALSRQLAIQSSELEDRDPFLAAQLAMVAYQTSPTLEARSRLIDATGHGVPNRFVGEGGSVLLARSGSLLVAAGGGGQVRLFDVSDRGINRQVTTFRAPGGGGRLGGVAILPGTSTVLLGGRGTLTAWNVADPAHPVRAFDFPAVGGDVNALSVSPDGRFVVASVPEVGVQVWVNSDGTWRPVPLPGKVAGVAGAAAFSPDGRSLATSSANRRIDLWRIDGDDIVATGEIPLDAWRDNELAQGLTYTPDGTRLVAALRSRVIDVVDVSDPAAPRKVAGFGGFDSYVTAVAVNAAGTEIAGAGADNTLRIFDLTNPSAAPRILTAASNAVSVVFAGDHVIASSDDGRVQDWPPTSNRTVIGTNSVYQIPANGSTTRLLAADSGTDGRITQWDIESDGLSRAGPDLVPPPGMVYSGAVTLSPSGRIATMGTVTGAVQFADMSDPADPHLVGSVDAQHTLNETVDYSERSHLAVTGATDSNIVTVIDASDLAGPKVVSTFDAGGGVWWTTLSPDGRRVAVATSTGVVQLVDLTDPAAPRAYPHPIDFEGAALAVRFSAHGDRIVATSEERAVVVADVSNPQAPHTIATLTGPAGQLYSAGFSADGSHVIAGGGNSEVWVWNLADGGSAEVVLRSFPGRVYDVRFAPGDRILAAGEAGVIESWELDTGAIIDAQCAQTGDQITEEEWATYVHGMGYQPPCRR
;
A
#
# COMPACT_ATOMS: atom_id res chain seq x y z
N MET A 1 -50.26 -17.49 -32.91
CA MET A 1 -48.84 -17.65 -33.30
C MET A 1 -48.31 -18.84 -32.52
N GLY A 2 -47.87 -19.90 -33.21
CA GLY A 2 -47.28 -21.09 -32.58
C GLY A 2 -45.77 -20.94 -32.36
N PRO A 3 -45.14 -21.81 -31.56
CA PRO A 3 -43.72 -21.72 -31.18
C PRO A 3 -42.76 -21.77 -32.38
N ASP A 4 -43.15 -22.40 -33.49
CA ASP A 4 -42.31 -22.51 -34.70
C ASP A 4 -42.12 -21.20 -35.47
N ALA A 5 -43.02 -20.24 -35.27
CA ALA A 5 -42.97 -18.93 -35.93
C ALA A 5 -42.23 -17.85 -35.12
N VAL A 6 -41.67 -18.22 -33.97
CA VAL A 6 -41.01 -17.29 -33.05
C VAL A 6 -39.51 -17.22 -33.32
N HIS A 7 -39.02 -16.05 -33.75
CA HIS A 7 -37.61 -15.78 -34.05
C HIS A 7 -37.03 -14.60 -33.26
N THR A 8 -37.85 -13.76 -32.65
CA THR A 8 -37.45 -12.60 -31.84
C THR A 8 -38.11 -12.60 -30.46
N ARG A 9 -37.55 -11.84 -29.50
CA ARG A 9 -38.10 -11.78 -28.13
C ARG A 9 -39.51 -11.17 -28.09
N ASP A 10 -39.78 -10.18 -28.95
CA ASP A 10 -41.11 -9.58 -29.09
C ASP A 10 -42.14 -10.56 -29.69
N GLU A 11 -41.70 -11.47 -30.56
CA GLU A 11 -42.56 -12.56 -31.06
C GLU A 11 -42.80 -13.62 -29.99
N LEU A 12 -41.79 -13.94 -29.17
CA LEU A 12 -41.94 -14.86 -28.03
C LEU A 12 -42.95 -14.31 -27.03
N GLY A 13 -42.81 -13.04 -26.63
CA GLY A 13 -43.73 -12.38 -25.70
C GLY A 13 -45.16 -12.35 -26.22
N ARG A 14 -45.37 -12.00 -27.50
CA ARG A 14 -46.69 -12.03 -28.14
C ARG A 14 -47.28 -13.45 -28.21
N ALA A 15 -46.46 -14.45 -28.52
CA ALA A 15 -46.91 -15.85 -28.61
C ALA A 15 -47.31 -16.41 -27.23
N LEU A 16 -46.52 -16.14 -26.20
CA LEU A 16 -46.81 -16.51 -24.81
C LEU A 16 -48.03 -15.76 -24.27
N THR A 17 -48.15 -14.46 -24.57
CA THR A 17 -49.34 -13.67 -24.17
C THR A 17 -50.60 -14.23 -24.78
N GLY A 18 -50.57 -14.61 -26.06
CA GLY A 18 -51.69 -15.28 -26.71
C GLY A 18 -51.98 -16.67 -26.13
N LEU A 19 -50.97 -17.38 -25.59
CA LEU A 19 -51.16 -18.67 -24.92
C LEU A 19 -51.90 -18.49 -23.59
N ARG A 20 -51.45 -17.53 -22.76
CA ARG A 20 -52.12 -17.12 -21.51
C ARG A 20 -53.56 -16.65 -21.75
N GLU A 21 -53.81 -15.86 -22.78
CA GLU A 21 -55.16 -15.37 -23.08
C GLU A 21 -56.12 -16.51 -23.46
N ARG A 22 -55.62 -17.56 -24.12
CA ARG A 22 -56.42 -18.76 -24.43
C ARG A 22 -56.72 -19.62 -23.20
N SER A 23 -55.85 -19.60 -22.19
CA SER A 23 -56.12 -20.26 -20.90
C SER A 23 -57.01 -19.43 -19.96
N GLY A 24 -57.33 -18.18 -20.33
CA GLY A 24 -58.24 -17.32 -19.57
C GLY A 24 -57.65 -16.75 -18.26
N MET A 25 -56.34 -16.86 -18.06
CA MET A 25 -55.66 -16.49 -16.82
C MET A 25 -55.00 -15.12 -16.90
N SER A 26 -54.95 -14.37 -15.80
CA SER A 26 -54.13 -13.16 -15.72
C SER A 26 -52.64 -13.52 -15.56
N VAL A 27 -51.74 -12.57 -15.83
CA VAL A 27 -50.29 -12.76 -15.60
C VAL A 27 -50.01 -13.07 -14.12
N ARG A 28 -50.83 -12.53 -13.22
CA ARG A 28 -50.74 -12.78 -11.77
C ARG A 28 -51.16 -14.19 -11.40
N ASP A 29 -52.20 -14.71 -12.04
CA ASP A 29 -52.68 -16.08 -11.82
C ASP A 29 -51.66 -17.09 -12.32
N VAL A 30 -51.07 -16.88 -13.51
CA VAL A 30 -50.02 -17.75 -14.05
C VAL A 30 -48.76 -17.75 -13.17
N ALA A 31 -48.34 -16.58 -12.67
CA ALA A 31 -47.18 -16.50 -11.77
C ALA A 31 -47.43 -17.20 -10.43
N SER A 32 -48.65 -17.09 -9.90
CA SER A 32 -49.07 -17.78 -8.67
C SER A 32 -49.12 -19.30 -8.86
N ASP A 33 -49.75 -19.79 -9.93
CA ASP A 33 -49.91 -21.22 -10.19
C ASP A 33 -48.59 -21.91 -10.58
N ALA A 34 -47.67 -21.17 -11.20
CA ALA A 34 -46.33 -21.67 -11.53
C ALA A 34 -45.31 -21.54 -10.38
N ASP A 35 -45.70 -20.93 -9.24
CA ASP A 35 -44.79 -20.57 -8.14
C ASP A 35 -43.54 -19.82 -8.64
N ALA A 36 -43.80 -18.74 -9.39
CA ALA A 36 -42.78 -17.95 -10.07
C ALA A 36 -42.91 -16.44 -9.75
N LEU A 37 -41.78 -15.73 -9.80
CA LEU A 37 -41.76 -14.28 -9.56
C LEU A 37 -42.57 -13.53 -10.63
N LEU A 38 -43.55 -12.74 -10.19
CA LEU A 38 -44.46 -11.99 -11.07
C LEU A 38 -43.71 -11.11 -12.09
N GLY A 39 -42.64 -10.43 -11.67
CA GLY A 39 -41.83 -9.60 -12.56
C GLY A 39 -41.16 -10.40 -13.68
N THR A 40 -40.70 -11.61 -13.39
CA THR A 40 -40.05 -12.49 -14.37
C THR A 40 -41.06 -13.03 -15.38
N VAL A 41 -42.22 -13.48 -14.91
CA VAL A 41 -43.30 -13.98 -15.78
C VAL A 41 -43.88 -12.85 -16.64
N ALA A 42 -44.07 -11.66 -16.07
CA ALA A 42 -44.50 -10.47 -16.79
C ALA A 42 -43.48 -10.06 -17.86
N GLY A 43 -42.18 -10.10 -17.54
CA GLY A 43 -41.11 -9.81 -18.49
C GLY A 43 -41.04 -10.79 -19.67
N TRP A 44 -41.37 -12.06 -19.46
CA TRP A 44 -41.50 -13.05 -20.54
C TRP A 44 -42.71 -12.78 -21.45
N PHE A 45 -43.88 -12.51 -20.87
CA PHE A 45 -45.08 -12.17 -21.66
C PHE A 45 -44.93 -10.84 -22.41
N ALA A 46 -44.23 -9.87 -21.83
CA ALA A 46 -43.94 -8.59 -22.46
C ALA A 46 -42.81 -8.65 -23.50
N GLY A 47 -42.09 -9.78 -23.63
CA GLY A 47 -40.94 -9.92 -24.53
C GLY A 47 -39.69 -9.15 -24.10
N GLN A 48 -39.66 -8.59 -22.89
CA GLN A 48 -38.54 -7.78 -22.37
C GLN A 48 -37.27 -8.61 -22.17
N HIS A 49 -37.44 -9.87 -21.72
CA HIS A 49 -36.37 -10.86 -21.66
C HIS A 49 -36.93 -12.24 -22.01
N ALA A 50 -36.08 -13.15 -22.50
CA ALA A 50 -36.46 -14.53 -22.79
C ALA A 50 -36.06 -15.46 -21.62
N PRO A 51 -36.76 -16.59 -21.43
CA PRO A 51 -36.30 -17.66 -20.53
C PRO A 51 -34.88 -18.11 -20.88
N THR A 52 -34.07 -18.42 -19.86
CA THR A 52 -32.69 -18.88 -20.00
C THR A 52 -32.57 -20.29 -19.42
N ARG A 53 -31.51 -21.03 -19.72
CA ARG A 53 -31.33 -22.40 -19.20
C ARG A 53 -31.48 -22.51 -17.68
N ALA A 54 -31.06 -21.48 -16.93
CA ALA A 54 -31.22 -21.43 -15.48
C ALA A 54 -32.68 -21.27 -15.01
N SER A 55 -33.56 -20.71 -15.84
CA SER A 55 -34.99 -20.55 -15.57
C SER A 55 -35.86 -21.54 -16.35
N ARG A 56 -35.27 -22.61 -16.90
CA ARG A 56 -35.98 -23.63 -17.69
C ARG A 56 -37.11 -24.28 -16.92
N GLU A 57 -36.83 -24.79 -15.73
CA GLU A 57 -37.82 -25.48 -14.89
C GLU A 57 -38.98 -24.55 -14.49
N MET A 58 -38.68 -23.27 -14.25
CA MET A 58 -39.70 -22.24 -14.00
C MET A 58 -40.53 -21.94 -15.25
N PHE A 59 -39.91 -21.90 -16.43
CA PHE A 59 -40.61 -21.68 -17.69
C PHE A 59 -41.51 -22.86 -18.06
N GLU A 60 -41.07 -24.09 -17.81
CA GLU A 60 -41.89 -25.29 -17.99
C GLU A 60 -43.11 -25.27 -17.07
N ARG A 61 -42.98 -24.83 -15.81
CA ARG A 61 -44.11 -24.59 -14.90
C ARG A 61 -45.07 -23.50 -15.40
N VAL A 62 -44.56 -22.41 -15.97
CA VAL A 62 -45.37 -21.33 -16.58
C VAL A 62 -46.12 -21.82 -17.81
N LEU A 63 -45.51 -22.68 -18.63
CA LEU A 63 -46.16 -23.32 -19.78
C LEU A 63 -47.25 -24.30 -19.32
N ALA A 64 -46.99 -25.09 -18.27
CA ALA A 64 -47.96 -26.01 -17.68
C ALA A 64 -49.18 -25.25 -17.11
N ALA A 65 -48.96 -24.13 -16.41
CA ALA A 65 -50.04 -23.25 -15.94
C ALA A 65 -50.84 -22.66 -17.12
N CYS A 66 -50.21 -22.43 -18.27
CA CYS A 66 -50.88 -21.99 -19.50
C CYS A 66 -51.51 -23.15 -20.32
N GLY A 67 -51.53 -24.39 -19.80
CA GLY A 67 -52.16 -25.54 -20.44
C GLY A 67 -51.27 -26.32 -21.42
N VAL A 68 -49.95 -26.09 -21.43
CA VAL A 68 -48.98 -26.86 -22.23
C VAL A 68 -48.31 -27.89 -21.33
N VAL A 69 -48.81 -29.13 -21.39
CA VAL A 69 -48.40 -30.23 -20.50
C VAL A 69 -47.72 -31.39 -21.23
N GLU A 70 -47.82 -31.45 -22.56
CA GLU A 70 -47.14 -32.49 -23.35
C GLU A 70 -45.67 -32.13 -23.56
N ASP A 71 -44.75 -33.05 -23.24
CA ASP A 71 -43.31 -32.84 -23.35
C ASP A 71 -42.87 -32.37 -24.75
N ALA A 72 -43.50 -32.89 -25.80
CA ALA A 72 -43.19 -32.50 -27.17
C ALA A 72 -43.45 -31.00 -27.44
N ASP A 73 -44.55 -30.46 -26.91
CA ASP A 73 -44.93 -29.06 -27.05
C ASP A 73 -44.07 -28.16 -26.16
N VAL A 74 -43.75 -28.61 -24.94
CA VAL A 74 -42.82 -27.93 -24.04
C VAL A 74 -41.44 -27.77 -24.71
N GLN A 75 -40.93 -28.81 -25.38
CA GLN A 75 -39.68 -28.72 -26.12
C GLN A 75 -39.76 -27.76 -27.32
N GLN A 76 -40.90 -27.67 -28.01
CA GLN A 76 -41.07 -26.69 -29.09
C GLN A 76 -41.06 -25.25 -28.57
N TRP A 77 -41.72 -24.98 -27.45
CA TRP A 77 -41.69 -23.68 -26.78
C TRP A 77 -40.31 -23.35 -26.22
N TRP A 78 -39.59 -24.35 -25.71
CA TRP A 78 -38.20 -24.19 -25.30
C TRP A 78 -37.29 -23.82 -26.48
N ALA A 79 -37.44 -24.53 -27.60
CA ALA A 79 -36.70 -24.22 -28.82
C ALA A 79 -37.03 -22.81 -29.36
N ALA A 80 -38.28 -22.35 -29.23
CA ALA A 80 -38.70 -20.99 -29.55
C ALA A 80 -38.03 -19.94 -28.65
N ALA A 81 -37.95 -20.20 -27.34
CA ALA A 81 -37.22 -19.37 -26.38
C ALA A 81 -35.72 -19.30 -26.71
N GLU A 82 -35.10 -20.43 -27.06
CA GLU A 82 -33.70 -20.47 -27.49
C GLU A 82 -33.46 -19.76 -28.83
N ARG A 83 -34.39 -19.88 -29.79
CA ARG A 83 -34.32 -19.17 -31.08
C ARG A 83 -34.46 -17.66 -30.91
N SER A 84 -35.45 -17.20 -30.15
CA SER A 84 -35.67 -15.78 -29.86
C SER A 84 -34.56 -15.15 -29.01
N SER A 85 -33.82 -15.96 -28.25
CA SER A 85 -32.60 -15.57 -27.54
C SER A 85 -31.40 -15.35 -28.49
N ARG A 86 -31.41 -15.88 -29.71
CA ARG A 86 -30.32 -15.74 -30.69
C ARG A 86 -30.56 -14.48 -31.54
N ARG A 87 -29.95 -13.37 -31.14
CA ARG A 87 -30.07 -12.08 -31.86
C ARG A 87 -29.55 -12.19 -33.29
N THR A 88 -30.31 -11.59 -34.20
CA THR A 88 -30.04 -11.40 -35.63
C THR A 88 -28.65 -10.78 -35.89
N ARG A 89 -27.91 -11.45 -36.77
CA ARG A 89 -26.57 -11.09 -37.28
C ARG A 89 -26.64 -9.82 -38.13
N LYS A 90 -26.12 -8.71 -37.59
CA LYS A 90 -25.32 -7.73 -38.34
C LYS A 90 -23.86 -8.04 -37.98
N SER A 91 -23.01 -8.23 -38.97
CA SER A 91 -21.66 -8.79 -38.79
C SER A 91 -20.85 -7.97 -37.79
N ALA A 92 -20.54 -8.58 -36.65
CA ALA A 92 -19.49 -8.11 -35.77
C ALA A 92 -18.15 -8.25 -36.50
N SER A 93 -17.23 -7.30 -36.28
CA SER A 93 -15.84 -7.45 -36.69
C SER A 93 -15.29 -8.79 -36.18
N SER A 94 -14.70 -9.59 -37.07
CA SER A 94 -13.99 -10.82 -36.69
C SER A 94 -12.61 -10.56 -36.11
N VAL A 95 -12.13 -9.31 -36.14
CA VAL A 95 -10.78 -8.91 -35.73
C VAL A 95 -10.86 -7.98 -34.52
N SER A 96 -10.09 -8.31 -33.47
CA SER A 96 -10.01 -7.49 -32.25
C SER A 96 -9.20 -6.22 -32.52
N PRO A 97 -9.66 -5.04 -32.08
CA PRO A 97 -8.86 -3.82 -32.17
C PRO A 97 -7.74 -3.77 -31.11
N TYR A 98 -7.76 -4.65 -30.10
CA TYR A 98 -6.72 -4.73 -29.07
C TYR A 98 -5.79 -5.91 -29.34
N ARG A 99 -4.49 -5.65 -29.34
CA ARG A 99 -3.47 -6.61 -29.79
C ARG A 99 -3.06 -7.62 -28.70
N GLY A 100 -3.43 -7.36 -27.45
CA GLY A 100 -2.91 -8.09 -26.31
C GLY A 100 -1.41 -7.85 -26.13
N PHE A 101 -0.66 -8.92 -25.89
CA PHE A 101 0.81 -8.86 -25.80
C PHE A 101 1.52 -8.68 -27.14
N ALA A 102 0.81 -8.73 -28.26
CA ALA A 102 1.44 -8.49 -29.56
C ALA A 102 1.79 -7.00 -29.73
N PRO A 103 3.02 -6.66 -30.18
CA PRO A 103 3.36 -5.28 -30.49
C PRO A 103 2.54 -4.79 -31.69
N PHE A 104 2.21 -3.50 -31.70
CA PHE A 104 1.64 -2.87 -32.88
C PHE A 104 2.68 -2.81 -34.02
N SER A 105 2.25 -3.20 -35.21
CA SER A 105 3.00 -3.12 -36.48
C SER A 105 2.56 -1.91 -37.31
N ALA A 106 3.19 -1.69 -38.45
CA ALA A 106 2.79 -0.61 -39.36
C ALA A 106 1.36 -0.77 -39.88
N ASP A 107 0.90 -2.00 -40.10
CA ASP A 107 -0.47 -2.27 -40.57
C ASP A 107 -1.54 -1.98 -39.50
N ASP A 108 -1.14 -1.90 -38.22
CA ASP A 108 -2.06 -1.68 -37.10
C ASP A 108 -2.29 -0.18 -36.81
N GLY A 109 -1.75 0.74 -37.63
CA GLY A 109 -1.80 2.19 -37.40
C GLY A 109 -3.23 2.74 -37.22
N ALA A 110 -4.22 2.14 -37.88
CA ALA A 110 -5.64 2.54 -37.73
C ALA A 110 -6.23 2.27 -36.34
N TRP A 111 -5.56 1.46 -35.50
CA TRP A 111 -5.97 1.11 -34.14
C TRP A 111 -5.03 1.70 -33.07
N PHE A 112 -4.05 2.52 -33.44
CA PHE A 112 -3.07 3.10 -32.54
C PHE A 112 -3.44 4.55 -32.18
N PHE A 113 -3.68 4.84 -30.89
CA PHE A 113 -4.17 6.14 -30.41
C PHE A 113 -3.45 6.59 -29.11
N GLY A 114 -3.67 7.84 -28.68
CA GLY A 114 -3.17 8.38 -27.42
C GLY A 114 -1.71 8.86 -27.47
N ARG A 115 -1.09 8.91 -28.64
CA ARG A 115 0.32 9.33 -28.85
C ARG A 115 0.51 10.34 -29.99
N ASP A 116 -0.55 10.95 -30.49
CA ASP A 116 -0.53 11.78 -31.71
C ASP A 116 0.52 12.90 -31.64
N GLU A 117 0.59 13.63 -30.53
CA GLU A 117 1.59 14.70 -30.32
C GLU A 117 3.05 14.19 -30.39
N LEU A 118 3.32 13.00 -29.84
CA LEU A 118 4.65 12.40 -29.87
C LEU A 118 4.99 11.86 -31.26
N ILE A 119 4.01 11.36 -32.02
CA ILE A 119 4.19 10.94 -33.41
C ILE A 119 4.54 12.15 -34.27
N ASP A 120 3.81 13.25 -34.12
CA ASP A 120 4.06 14.49 -34.87
C ASP A 120 5.42 15.09 -34.54
N ARG A 121 5.80 15.10 -33.25
CA ARG A 121 7.13 15.54 -32.83
C ARG A 121 8.24 14.64 -33.37
N LEU A 122 8.05 13.32 -33.36
CA LEU A 122 9.02 12.38 -33.90
C LEU A 122 9.18 12.57 -35.42
N ALA A 123 8.07 12.74 -36.14
CA ALA A 123 8.08 13.03 -37.57
C ALA A 123 8.86 14.32 -37.87
N GLU A 124 8.60 15.39 -37.12
CA GLU A 124 9.33 16.66 -37.28
C GLU A 124 10.83 16.51 -36.99
N MET A 125 11.20 15.77 -35.94
CA MET A 125 12.60 15.47 -35.64
C MET A 125 13.29 14.69 -36.76
N VAL A 126 12.63 13.65 -37.29
CA VAL A 126 13.14 12.84 -38.41
C VAL A 126 13.34 13.70 -39.66
N ARG A 127 12.37 14.56 -39.99
CA ARG A 127 12.46 15.50 -41.11
C ARG A 127 13.61 16.48 -40.95
N SER A 128 13.75 17.07 -39.77
CA SER A 128 14.81 18.07 -39.50
C SER A 128 16.23 17.49 -39.57
N ARG A 129 16.37 16.16 -39.50
CA ARG A 129 17.65 15.45 -39.58
C ARG A 129 18.01 14.97 -40.98
N LEU A 130 17.15 15.12 -41.98
CA LEU A 130 17.46 14.69 -43.33
C LEU A 130 18.63 15.51 -43.91
N PRO A 131 19.75 14.90 -44.37
CA PRO A 131 20.82 15.64 -45.02
C PRO A 131 20.37 16.23 -46.37
N GLU A 132 20.84 17.45 -46.68
CA GLU A 132 20.55 18.15 -47.95
C GLU A 132 21.17 17.44 -49.17
N THR A 133 22.28 16.72 -48.98
CA THR A 133 22.99 15.95 -50.03
C THR A 133 23.39 14.56 -49.52
N VAL A 134 23.69 13.61 -50.42
CA VAL A 134 24.29 12.32 -49.99
C VAL A 134 25.69 12.62 -49.44
N PRO A 135 26.00 12.26 -48.18
CA PRO A 135 27.34 12.43 -47.65
C PRO A 135 28.34 11.62 -48.49
N GLY A 136 29.35 12.26 -49.09
CA GLY A 136 30.43 11.53 -49.76
C GLY A 136 31.21 10.67 -48.75
N PRO A 137 32.00 9.67 -49.20
CA PRO A 137 32.86 8.91 -48.30
C PRO A 137 33.88 9.87 -47.66
N GLY A 138 33.64 10.27 -46.41
CA GLY A 138 34.57 11.07 -45.62
C GLY A 138 35.81 10.26 -45.23
N PRO A 139 36.92 10.93 -44.85
CA PRO A 139 38.12 10.24 -44.39
C PRO A 139 37.80 9.40 -43.15
N GLU A 140 38.52 8.27 -43.00
CA GLU A 140 38.41 7.39 -41.83
C GLU A 140 38.51 8.18 -40.51
N PRO A 141 37.80 7.75 -39.45
CA PRO A 141 37.79 8.45 -38.18
C PRO A 141 39.19 8.44 -37.56
N ASP A 142 39.87 9.58 -37.62
CA ASP A 142 41.07 9.86 -36.83
C ASP A 142 40.67 10.01 -35.36
N GLN A 143 41.33 9.28 -34.47
CA GLN A 143 40.97 9.17 -33.03
C GLN A 143 41.29 10.45 -32.22
N SER A 144 41.59 11.57 -32.88
CA SER A 144 42.11 12.79 -32.24
C SER A 144 41.38 14.08 -32.65
N VAL A 145 40.04 14.08 -32.68
CA VAL A 145 39.24 15.31 -32.81
C VAL A 145 38.19 15.38 -31.70
N GLY A 146 38.17 16.52 -31.00
CA GLY A 146 37.35 16.76 -29.81
C GLY A 146 35.86 16.97 -30.09
N GLU A 147 35.06 16.62 -29.08
CA GLU A 147 33.67 16.99 -28.72
C GLU A 147 32.55 17.08 -29.79
N GLY A 148 32.84 16.95 -31.08
CA GLY A 148 31.85 16.78 -32.15
C GLY A 148 31.92 15.35 -32.71
N GLY A 149 30.90 14.54 -32.44
CA GLY A 149 30.76 13.22 -33.09
C GLY A 149 30.68 13.37 -34.63
N PRO A 150 30.91 12.28 -35.39
CA PRO A 150 31.03 12.39 -36.84
C PRO A 150 29.72 12.87 -37.51
N ASP A 151 29.84 13.89 -38.37
CA ASP A 151 28.75 14.59 -39.08
C ASP A 151 27.91 13.72 -40.05
N TRP A 152 28.27 12.44 -40.27
CA TRP A 152 27.61 11.58 -41.25
C TRP A 152 26.42 10.78 -40.71
N LEU A 153 26.29 10.60 -39.38
CA LEU A 153 25.18 9.84 -38.79
C LEU A 153 24.05 10.77 -38.33
N HIS A 154 23.10 11.02 -39.23
CA HIS A 154 21.90 11.78 -38.91
C HIS A 154 20.88 10.87 -38.20
N GLY A 155 20.79 10.99 -36.88
CA GLY A 155 19.96 10.09 -36.07
C GLY A 155 18.95 10.76 -35.15
N VAL A 156 17.96 9.99 -34.71
CA VAL A 156 17.04 10.31 -33.62
C VAL A 156 16.99 9.14 -32.64
N ALA A 157 17.22 9.39 -31.36
CA ALA A 157 17.06 8.39 -30.30
C ALA A 157 15.67 8.48 -29.68
N VAL A 158 14.92 7.38 -29.63
CA VAL A 158 13.64 7.29 -28.93
C VAL A 158 13.88 6.54 -27.62
N VAL A 159 13.86 7.27 -26.51
CA VAL A 159 14.27 6.79 -25.18
C VAL A 159 13.07 6.71 -24.25
N GLY A 160 13.00 5.71 -23.39
CA GLY A 160 11.94 5.61 -22.37
C GLY A 160 11.93 4.28 -21.63
N ALA A 161 11.17 4.20 -20.55
CA ALA A 161 11.08 2.98 -19.73
C ALA A 161 10.50 1.78 -20.51
N SER A 162 10.63 0.56 -19.97
CA SER A 162 10.06 -0.63 -20.61
C SER A 162 8.52 -0.54 -20.68
N GLY A 163 7.90 -1.07 -21.74
CA GLY A 163 6.43 -1.13 -21.84
C GLY A 163 5.67 0.19 -22.05
N VAL A 164 6.33 1.35 -22.14
CA VAL A 164 5.66 2.66 -22.38
C VAL A 164 5.22 2.90 -23.83
N GLY A 165 5.49 1.95 -24.74
CA GLY A 165 5.04 1.99 -26.14
C GLY A 165 6.03 2.57 -27.15
N LYS A 166 7.34 2.58 -26.87
CA LYS A 166 8.37 3.14 -27.78
C LYS A 166 8.39 2.52 -29.18
N SER A 167 8.45 1.19 -29.25
CA SER A 167 8.46 0.46 -30.52
C SER A 167 7.15 0.66 -31.29
N SER A 168 6.01 0.72 -30.59
CA SER A 168 4.71 1.01 -31.21
C SER A 168 4.60 2.45 -31.71
N LEU A 169 5.17 3.43 -31.01
CA LEU A 169 5.24 4.82 -31.47
C LEU A 169 5.93 4.92 -32.83
N VAL A 170 7.06 4.21 -33.01
CA VAL A 170 7.78 4.21 -34.28
C VAL A 170 7.07 3.36 -35.33
N ARG A 171 6.69 2.12 -34.98
CA ARG A 171 6.17 1.14 -35.95
C ARG A 171 4.75 1.44 -36.41
N ALA A 172 3.84 1.79 -35.51
CA ALA A 172 2.43 2.02 -35.82
C ALA A 172 2.06 3.51 -35.92
N GLY A 173 2.88 4.38 -35.33
CA GLY A 173 2.71 5.83 -35.45
C GLY A 173 3.45 6.43 -36.65
N LEU A 174 4.78 6.28 -36.70
CA LEU A 174 5.61 6.94 -37.72
C LEU A 174 5.65 6.18 -39.06
N LEU A 175 5.97 4.88 -39.06
CA LEU A 175 6.16 4.13 -40.32
C LEU A 175 4.97 4.19 -41.29
N PRO A 176 3.70 4.17 -40.85
CA PRO A 176 2.57 4.25 -41.77
C PRO A 176 2.46 5.55 -42.54
N ARG A 177 3.16 6.61 -42.10
CA ARG A 177 3.24 7.91 -42.78
C ARG A 177 4.32 7.94 -43.87
N ILE A 178 5.26 6.99 -43.85
CA ILE A 178 6.36 6.90 -44.81
C ILE A 178 5.83 6.34 -46.13
N GLY A 179 6.00 7.09 -47.22
CA GLY A 179 5.51 6.73 -48.56
C GLY A 179 4.03 7.06 -48.80
N THR A 180 3.32 7.62 -47.83
CA THR A 180 1.85 7.77 -47.84
C THR A 180 1.37 9.19 -47.52
N GLU A 181 2.12 9.95 -46.73
CA GLU A 181 1.74 11.30 -46.28
C GLU A 181 2.89 12.31 -46.51
N GLU A 182 2.56 13.56 -46.86
CA GLU A 182 3.54 14.66 -46.89
C GLU A 182 4.07 14.94 -45.47
N PRO A 183 5.40 15.13 -45.25
CA PRO A 183 6.48 15.29 -46.24
C PRO A 183 7.27 14.01 -46.55
N PHE A 184 6.72 12.83 -46.25
CA PHE A 184 7.40 11.54 -46.38
C PHE A 184 6.97 10.72 -47.61
N LEU A 185 6.23 11.30 -48.57
CA LEU A 185 5.72 10.59 -49.75
C LEU A 185 6.80 9.86 -50.56
N ASP A 186 8.00 10.44 -50.66
CA ASP A 186 9.12 9.85 -51.40
C ASP A 186 10.09 9.05 -50.51
N TRP A 187 9.82 8.94 -49.22
CA TRP A 187 10.70 8.25 -48.28
C TRP A 187 10.46 6.74 -48.29
N ARG A 188 11.52 5.99 -48.03
CA ARG A 188 11.51 4.53 -47.87
C ARG A 188 11.92 4.19 -46.45
N ALA A 189 11.36 3.15 -45.85
CA ALA A 189 11.72 2.71 -44.51
C ALA A 189 12.05 1.22 -44.43
N ALA A 190 12.99 0.88 -43.56
CA ALA A 190 13.21 -0.48 -43.10
C ALA A 190 13.42 -0.52 -41.59
N VAL A 191 13.05 -1.66 -41.00
CA VAL A 191 13.21 -1.92 -39.58
C VAL A 191 14.16 -3.09 -39.41
N MET A 192 15.13 -2.94 -38.53
CA MET A 192 15.96 -4.04 -38.03
C MET A 192 15.81 -4.16 -36.52
N VAL A 193 15.94 -5.39 -36.03
CA VAL A 193 16.11 -5.71 -34.61
C VAL A 193 17.49 -6.39 -34.51
N PRO A 194 18.43 -5.87 -33.70
CA PRO A 194 19.82 -6.33 -33.72
C PRO A 194 20.04 -7.83 -33.52
N GLY A 195 19.39 -8.46 -32.53
CA GLY A 195 19.58 -9.88 -32.23
C GLY A 195 21.03 -10.32 -31.99
N ASP A 196 21.27 -11.62 -32.18
CA ASP A 196 22.60 -12.26 -32.02
C ASP A 196 23.58 -11.94 -33.18
N ASP A 197 23.08 -11.60 -34.38
CA ASP A 197 23.89 -11.20 -35.55
C ASP A 197 23.40 -9.87 -36.14
N PRO A 198 23.82 -8.74 -35.54
CA PRO A 198 23.35 -7.42 -35.93
C PRO A 198 23.76 -7.02 -37.36
N VAL A 199 24.84 -7.61 -37.91
CA VAL A 199 25.31 -7.28 -39.25
C VAL A 199 24.38 -7.88 -40.30
N THR A 200 23.98 -9.14 -40.13
CA THR A 200 22.98 -9.77 -41.03
C THR A 200 21.63 -9.07 -40.94
N ALA A 201 21.19 -8.65 -39.75
CA ALA A 201 19.95 -7.89 -39.59
C ALA A 201 19.98 -6.55 -40.36
N LEU A 202 21.12 -5.85 -40.34
CA LEU A 202 21.33 -4.63 -41.12
C LEU A 202 21.33 -4.91 -42.63
N GLU A 203 21.96 -6.00 -43.09
CA GLU A 203 21.99 -6.40 -44.50
C GLU A 203 20.59 -6.72 -45.03
N GLN A 204 19.74 -7.38 -44.22
CA GLN A 204 18.35 -7.64 -44.57
C GLN A 204 17.54 -6.35 -44.67
N ALA A 205 17.69 -5.43 -43.72
CA ALA A 205 17.03 -4.12 -43.79
C ALA A 205 17.49 -3.30 -45.01
N ALA A 206 18.77 -3.40 -45.38
CA ALA A 206 19.30 -2.78 -46.58
C ALA A 206 18.67 -3.36 -47.86
N ALA A 207 18.52 -4.69 -47.94
CA ALA A 207 17.85 -5.34 -49.07
C ALA A 207 16.40 -4.87 -49.23
N THR A 208 15.63 -4.75 -48.14
CA THR A 208 14.25 -4.21 -48.18
C THR A 208 14.17 -2.81 -48.78
N LEU A 209 15.14 -1.95 -48.47
CA LEU A 209 15.21 -0.60 -49.03
C LEU A 209 15.57 -0.60 -50.52
N ASP A 210 16.41 -1.54 -50.95
CA ASP A 210 16.85 -1.68 -52.35
C ASP A 210 15.76 -2.33 -53.22
N GLU A 211 14.89 -3.17 -52.65
CA GLU A 211 13.72 -3.74 -53.33
C GLU A 211 12.60 -2.72 -53.57
N THR A 212 12.55 -1.64 -52.78
CA THR A 212 11.54 -0.58 -52.89
C THR A 212 11.96 0.44 -53.97
N PRO A 213 11.25 0.56 -55.11
CA PRO A 213 11.66 1.44 -56.21
C PRO A 213 11.60 2.92 -55.80
N GLY A 214 12.72 3.66 -55.93
CA GLY A 214 12.77 5.11 -55.73
C GLY A 214 14.11 5.63 -55.22
N ASP A 215 14.49 6.85 -55.62
CA ASP A 215 15.75 7.52 -55.21
C ASP A 215 15.57 8.44 -53.99
N GLY A 216 14.40 8.40 -53.35
CA GLY A 216 14.11 9.25 -52.19
C GLY A 216 14.80 8.78 -50.90
N PRO A 217 14.72 9.61 -49.83
CA PRO A 217 15.38 9.35 -48.55
C PRO A 217 15.05 8.00 -47.91
N ALA A 218 15.99 7.46 -47.14
CA ALA A 218 15.83 6.23 -46.38
C ALA A 218 15.70 6.50 -44.88
N LEU A 219 14.76 5.82 -44.23
CA LEU A 219 14.61 5.76 -42.77
C LEU A 219 14.96 4.35 -42.30
N LEU A 220 16.03 4.23 -41.51
CA LEU A 220 16.39 2.96 -40.87
C LEU A 220 16.00 3.01 -39.40
N VAL A 221 15.10 2.12 -38.98
CA VAL A 221 14.73 1.95 -37.58
C VAL A 221 15.51 0.78 -37.00
N ILE A 222 16.32 1.05 -35.99
CA ILE A 222 16.94 0.05 -35.12
C ILE A 222 16.05 -0.06 -33.88
N ASP A 223 15.11 -1.00 -33.92
CA ASP A 223 14.20 -1.27 -32.82
C ASP A 223 14.88 -2.19 -31.80
N GLN A 224 14.60 -1.99 -30.52
CA GLN A 224 15.30 -2.67 -29.40
C GLN A 224 16.83 -2.54 -29.49
N LEU A 225 17.34 -1.31 -29.60
CA LEU A 225 18.77 -1.02 -29.66
C LEU A 225 19.55 -1.62 -28.48
N GLU A 226 18.89 -1.78 -27.32
CA GLU A 226 19.46 -2.43 -26.15
C GLU A 226 20.00 -3.85 -26.41
N GLU A 227 19.48 -4.56 -27.42
CA GLU A 227 19.91 -5.93 -27.76
C GLU A 227 21.40 -6.00 -28.12
N LEU A 228 21.99 -4.90 -28.57
CA LEU A 228 23.43 -4.81 -28.81
C LEU A 228 24.27 -5.10 -27.57
N TRP A 229 23.76 -4.80 -26.37
CA TRP A 229 24.47 -5.08 -25.11
C TRP A 229 23.98 -6.35 -24.42
N THR A 230 22.77 -6.81 -24.70
CA THR A 230 22.22 -8.02 -24.05
C THR A 230 22.46 -9.30 -24.83
N GLN A 231 22.54 -9.22 -26.17
CA GLN A 231 22.71 -10.36 -27.09
C GLN A 231 24.02 -10.26 -27.91
N GLY A 232 24.49 -9.04 -28.20
CA GLY A 232 25.70 -8.80 -28.99
C GLY A 232 27.02 -8.85 -28.20
N ASP A 233 28.07 -9.38 -28.83
CA ASP A 233 29.44 -9.28 -28.33
C ASP A 233 30.07 -7.91 -28.66
N SER A 234 31.18 -7.56 -27.98
CA SER A 234 31.90 -6.29 -28.24
C SER A 234 32.41 -6.20 -29.68
N ALA A 235 32.82 -7.32 -30.28
CA ALA A 235 33.31 -7.38 -31.65
C ALA A 235 32.20 -7.17 -32.70
N GLY A 236 31.01 -7.74 -32.47
CA GLY A 236 29.82 -7.59 -33.31
C GLY A 236 29.28 -6.17 -33.29
N ARG A 237 29.28 -5.50 -32.13
CA ARG A 237 28.93 -4.08 -32.01
C ARG A 237 29.87 -3.18 -32.84
N ALA A 238 31.17 -3.44 -32.78
CA ALA A 238 32.16 -2.70 -33.58
C ALA A 238 31.92 -2.91 -35.09
N ARG A 239 31.70 -4.16 -35.53
CA ARG A 239 31.38 -4.47 -36.93
C ARG A 239 30.09 -3.81 -37.41
N LEU A 240 29.02 -3.85 -36.61
CA LEU A 240 27.76 -3.17 -36.94
C LEU A 240 27.99 -1.67 -37.15
N THR A 241 28.73 -1.04 -36.25
CA THR A 241 28.99 0.41 -36.30
C THR A 241 29.69 0.80 -37.60
N THR A 242 30.71 0.04 -38.02
CA THR A 242 31.38 0.23 -39.32
C THR A 242 30.42 0.05 -40.50
N ARG A 243 29.60 -1.01 -40.50
CA ARG A 243 28.67 -1.30 -41.60
C ARG A 243 27.50 -0.30 -41.66
N LEU A 244 27.05 0.21 -40.52
CA LEU A 244 26.04 1.27 -40.44
C LEU A 244 26.59 2.59 -41.02
N ALA A 245 27.89 2.85 -40.82
CA ALA A 245 28.57 3.98 -41.46
C ALA A 245 28.60 3.88 -42.98
N GLU A 246 29.00 2.72 -43.51
CA GLU A 246 28.96 2.46 -44.95
C GLU A 246 27.54 2.55 -45.51
N PHE A 247 26.56 2.08 -44.75
CA PHE A 247 25.15 2.13 -45.13
C PHE A 247 24.64 3.58 -45.23
N ALA A 248 24.93 4.41 -44.23
CA ALA A 248 24.54 5.82 -44.19
C ALA A 248 25.29 6.67 -45.21
N ALA A 249 26.54 6.35 -45.54
CA ALA A 249 27.34 7.09 -46.53
C ALA A 249 26.90 6.87 -47.99
N ARG A 250 26.13 5.82 -48.29
CA ARG A 250 25.68 5.51 -49.66
C ARG A 250 24.30 6.09 -50.01
N ARG A 251 23.57 6.62 -49.03
CA ARG A 251 22.16 7.01 -49.16
C ARG A 251 21.84 8.22 -48.29
N ARG A 252 20.86 9.03 -48.66
CA ARG A 252 20.30 10.05 -47.74
C ARG A 252 19.49 9.35 -46.66
N THR A 253 20.15 9.01 -45.55
CA THR A 253 19.58 8.14 -44.51
C THR A 253 19.39 8.88 -43.19
N VAL A 254 18.25 8.68 -42.54
CA VAL A 254 18.02 9.01 -41.13
C VAL A 254 17.89 7.72 -40.33
N VAL A 255 18.57 7.63 -39.19
CA VAL A 255 18.54 6.44 -38.32
C VAL A 255 17.75 6.72 -37.05
N ILE A 256 16.75 5.88 -36.74
CA ILE A 256 16.05 5.91 -35.46
C ILE A 256 16.56 4.79 -34.57
N GLY A 257 17.10 5.12 -33.40
CA GLY A 257 17.45 4.14 -32.37
C GLY A 257 16.39 4.10 -31.28
N VAL A 258 15.69 2.98 -31.12
CA VAL A 258 14.73 2.80 -30.01
C VAL A 258 15.44 2.15 -28.83
N LEU A 259 15.56 2.88 -27.72
CA LEU A 259 16.40 2.49 -26.59
C LEU A 259 15.62 2.52 -25.27
N ARG A 260 15.84 1.54 -24.40
CA ARG A 260 15.34 1.62 -23.02
C ARG A 260 16.19 2.55 -22.14
N ALA A 261 15.54 3.26 -21.23
CA ALA A 261 16.19 4.25 -20.35
C ALA A 261 17.29 3.64 -19.44
N ASP A 262 17.17 2.38 -19.04
CA ASP A 262 18.18 1.65 -18.25
C ASP A 262 19.46 1.32 -19.03
N PHE A 263 19.44 1.41 -20.36
CA PHE A 263 20.61 1.26 -21.22
C PHE A 263 21.22 2.60 -21.64
N TYR A 264 20.71 3.73 -21.13
CA TYR A 264 21.17 5.07 -21.51
C TYR A 264 22.66 5.27 -21.24
N GLU A 265 23.15 4.91 -20.06
CA GLU A 265 24.56 5.03 -19.69
C GLU A 265 25.48 4.21 -20.63
N ARG A 266 25.08 2.96 -20.91
CA ARG A 266 25.81 2.06 -21.82
C ARG A 266 25.81 2.56 -23.26
N ALA A 267 24.74 3.22 -23.69
CA ALA A 267 24.62 3.86 -24.99
C ALA A 267 25.45 5.15 -25.09
N ALA A 268 25.48 5.95 -24.01
CA ALA A 268 26.26 7.18 -23.92
C ALA A 268 27.78 6.94 -23.87
N ALA A 269 28.23 5.74 -23.45
CA ALA A 269 29.64 5.37 -23.48
C ALA A 269 30.21 5.16 -24.91
N GLY A 270 29.36 5.00 -25.93
CA GLY A 270 29.78 4.80 -27.32
C GLY A 270 29.86 6.12 -28.09
N PRO A 271 30.99 6.47 -28.74
CA PRO A 271 31.22 7.82 -29.31
C PRO A 271 30.22 8.21 -30.42
N ILE A 272 29.66 7.25 -31.15
CA ILE A 272 28.71 7.50 -32.25
C ILE A 272 27.26 7.62 -31.74
N ILE A 273 26.88 6.86 -30.71
CA ILE A 273 25.51 6.89 -30.17
C ILE A 273 25.35 8.08 -29.20
N ALA A 274 26.42 8.44 -28.47
CA ALA A 274 26.47 9.59 -27.59
C ALA A 274 26.12 10.91 -28.30
N SER A 275 26.62 11.13 -29.52
CA SER A 275 26.32 12.35 -30.28
C SER A 275 24.86 12.44 -30.70
N VAL A 276 24.21 11.32 -31.05
CA VAL A 276 22.78 11.27 -31.36
C VAL A 276 21.94 11.53 -30.11
N LEU A 277 22.31 10.91 -28.97
CA LEU A 277 21.63 11.13 -27.69
C LEU A 277 21.73 12.58 -27.21
N ALA A 278 22.89 13.21 -27.37
CA ALA A 278 23.11 14.60 -26.97
C ALA A 278 22.31 15.60 -27.83
N ASN A 279 22.19 15.34 -29.14
CA ASN A 279 21.64 16.32 -30.08
C ASN A 279 20.18 16.08 -30.48
N SER A 280 19.69 14.83 -30.45
CA SER A 280 18.43 14.45 -31.07
C SER A 280 17.76 13.27 -30.38
N GLN A 281 17.20 13.50 -29.19
CA GLN A 281 16.47 12.48 -28.44
C GLN A 281 15.01 12.87 -28.18
N LEU A 282 14.11 11.89 -28.29
CA LEU A 282 12.71 11.96 -27.92
C LEU A 282 12.47 11.05 -26.72
N LEU A 283 12.15 11.65 -25.56
CA LEU A 283 11.77 10.92 -24.37
C LEU A 283 10.29 10.54 -24.42
N VAL A 284 9.99 9.24 -24.36
CA VAL A 284 8.63 8.70 -24.28
C VAL A 284 8.27 8.49 -22.81
N THR A 285 7.41 9.37 -22.30
CA THR A 285 6.90 9.33 -20.93
C THR A 285 5.70 8.38 -20.78
N PRO A 286 5.38 7.91 -19.56
CA PRO A 286 4.12 7.19 -19.29
C PRO A 286 2.89 7.99 -19.75
N MET A 287 1.81 7.29 -20.14
CA MET A 287 0.58 7.95 -20.60
C MET A 287 -0.22 8.53 -19.43
N LEU A 288 -0.80 9.71 -19.65
CA LEU A 288 -1.77 10.32 -18.73
C LEU A 288 -3.13 9.60 -18.80
N PRO A 289 -3.99 9.69 -17.77
CA PRO A 289 -5.32 9.07 -17.77
C PRO A 289 -6.19 9.43 -19.00
N ALA A 290 -6.09 10.68 -19.48
CA ALA A 290 -6.78 11.11 -20.69
C ALA A 290 -6.29 10.37 -21.96
N GLN A 291 -4.97 10.16 -22.07
CA GLN A 291 -4.37 9.40 -23.18
C GLN A 291 -4.71 7.91 -23.09
N LEU A 292 -4.74 7.35 -21.87
CA LEU A 292 -5.18 5.96 -21.64
C LEU A 292 -6.66 5.77 -22.01
N ARG A 293 -7.52 6.75 -21.73
CA ARG A 293 -8.92 6.73 -22.17
C ARG A 293 -9.04 6.64 -23.69
N GLU A 294 -8.22 7.36 -24.43
CA GLU A 294 -8.19 7.27 -25.90
C GLU A 294 -7.74 5.89 -26.37
N VAL A 295 -6.70 5.30 -25.75
CA VAL A 295 -6.23 3.93 -26.04
C VAL A 295 -7.33 2.89 -25.81
N ILE A 296 -8.21 3.11 -24.83
CA ILE A 296 -9.34 2.20 -24.55
C ILE A 296 -10.47 2.42 -25.57
N VAL A 297 -10.91 3.65 -25.78
CA VAL A 297 -12.18 3.95 -26.47
C VAL A 297 -12.02 4.01 -28.00
N ARG A 298 -10.97 4.67 -28.50
CA ARG A 298 -10.82 4.98 -29.93
C ARG A 298 -10.64 3.74 -30.82
N PRO A 299 -9.84 2.72 -30.46
CA PRO A 299 -9.76 1.49 -31.25
C PRO A 299 -11.11 0.76 -31.35
N ALA A 300 -11.90 0.79 -30.27
CA ALA A 300 -13.23 0.21 -30.26
C ALA A 300 -14.17 0.95 -31.22
N GLU A 301 -14.17 2.29 -31.21
CA GLU A 301 -14.98 3.10 -32.12
C GLU A 301 -14.67 2.81 -33.59
N VAL A 302 -13.39 2.74 -33.97
CA VAL A 302 -12.95 2.41 -35.33
C VAL A 302 -13.39 1.01 -35.75
N ALA A 303 -13.40 0.06 -34.82
CA ALA A 303 -13.89 -1.31 -35.06
C ALA A 303 -15.42 -1.45 -35.01
N GLY A 304 -16.17 -0.35 -34.79
CA GLY A 304 -17.62 -0.36 -34.67
C GLY A 304 -18.14 -0.98 -33.36
N LEU A 305 -17.32 -0.95 -32.31
CA LEU A 305 -17.64 -1.39 -30.95
C LEU A 305 -17.97 -0.17 -30.06
N THR A 306 -18.74 -0.41 -28.99
CA THR A 306 -18.99 0.58 -27.92
C THR A 306 -18.35 0.11 -26.62
N VAL A 307 -17.82 1.03 -25.82
CA VAL A 307 -17.23 0.72 -24.50
C VAL A 307 -18.06 1.42 -23.44
N ASP A 308 -18.45 0.70 -22.39
CA ASP A 308 -19.17 1.29 -21.26
C ASP A 308 -18.30 2.31 -20.52
N ASP A 309 -18.85 3.49 -20.20
CA ASP A 309 -18.13 4.51 -19.43
C ASP A 309 -17.71 4.01 -18.04
N ASP A 310 -18.53 3.17 -17.40
CA ASP A 310 -18.20 2.51 -16.14
C ASP A 310 -17.02 1.54 -16.28
N LEU A 311 -16.91 0.87 -17.44
CA LEU A 311 -15.77 0.00 -17.74
C LEU A 311 -14.49 0.82 -17.95
N VAL A 312 -14.58 1.95 -18.65
CA VAL A 312 -13.44 2.86 -18.83
C VAL A 312 -12.95 3.37 -17.48
N THR A 313 -13.85 3.81 -16.61
CA THR A 313 -13.52 4.26 -15.26
C THR A 313 -12.83 3.16 -14.46
N MET A 314 -13.40 1.95 -14.46
CA MET A 314 -12.82 0.80 -13.75
C MET A 314 -11.44 0.38 -14.28
N LEU A 315 -11.23 0.40 -15.60
CA LEU A 315 -9.94 0.11 -16.22
C LEU A 315 -8.89 1.19 -15.91
N LEU A 316 -9.29 2.46 -15.82
CA LEU A 316 -8.39 3.55 -15.44
C LEU A 316 -8.01 3.46 -13.97
N ASP A 317 -8.96 3.15 -13.08
CA ASP A 317 -8.69 2.91 -11.65
C ASP A 317 -7.77 1.70 -11.44
N ASP A 318 -7.90 0.65 -12.26
CA ASP A 318 -7.04 -0.54 -12.22
C ASP A 318 -5.61 -0.30 -12.70
N VAL A 319 -5.43 0.63 -13.63
CA VAL A 319 -4.13 0.99 -14.22
C VAL A 319 -3.44 2.11 -13.45
N ALA A 320 -4.21 2.99 -12.82
CA ALA A 320 -3.75 4.18 -12.10
C ALA A 320 -4.66 4.45 -10.88
N PRO A 321 -4.52 3.68 -9.78
CA PRO A 321 -5.30 3.93 -8.57
C PRO A 321 -5.02 5.33 -8.05
N SER A 322 -6.08 6.08 -7.75
CA SER A 322 -6.09 7.51 -7.44
C SER A 322 -5.30 7.92 -6.17
N THR A 323 -4.71 6.95 -5.47
CA THR A 323 -3.97 7.11 -4.21
C THR A 323 -2.45 6.93 -4.35
N SER A 324 -1.89 6.60 -5.52
CA SER A 324 -0.45 6.39 -5.68
C SER A 324 0.28 7.61 -6.24
N VAL A 325 1.24 8.17 -5.48
CA VAL A 325 2.20 9.21 -5.91
C VAL A 325 3.28 8.65 -6.87
N ARG A 326 3.24 7.35 -7.21
CA ARG A 326 4.15 6.74 -8.20
C ARG A 326 3.59 6.87 -9.62
N PRO A 327 4.41 7.24 -10.62
CA PRO A 327 4.01 7.13 -12.02
C PRO A 327 3.59 5.69 -12.34
N VAL A 328 2.54 5.52 -13.16
CA VAL A 328 2.08 4.23 -13.70
C VAL A 328 3.31 3.43 -14.15
N GLY A 329 3.51 2.25 -13.55
CA GLY A 329 4.71 1.44 -13.74
C GLY A 329 5.03 1.15 -15.21
N ALA A 330 6.32 1.09 -15.51
CA ALA A 330 6.83 0.62 -16.79
C ALA A 330 6.31 -0.83 -17.06
N GLY A 331 5.34 -1.01 -17.97
CA GLY A 331 4.78 -2.33 -18.29
C GLY A 331 3.25 -2.47 -18.29
N VAL A 332 2.49 -1.41 -17.99
CA VAL A 332 1.02 -1.52 -17.85
C VAL A 332 0.27 -1.55 -19.19
N LEU A 333 0.80 -0.95 -20.27
CA LEU A 333 0.10 -0.90 -21.57
C LEU A 333 -0.12 -2.29 -22.21
N PRO A 334 0.86 -3.22 -22.23
CA PRO A 334 0.62 -4.58 -22.73
C PRO A 334 -0.43 -5.34 -21.91
N LEU A 335 -0.47 -5.13 -20.59
CA LEU A 335 -1.46 -5.74 -19.70
C LEU A 335 -2.86 -5.20 -19.95
N LEU A 336 -2.99 -3.87 -20.07
CA LEU A 336 -4.24 -3.23 -20.44
C LEU A 336 -4.74 -3.72 -21.80
N SER A 337 -3.86 -3.78 -22.81
CA SER A 337 -4.17 -4.31 -24.14
C SER A 337 -4.63 -5.77 -24.09
N HIS A 338 -4.02 -6.61 -23.23
CA HIS A 338 -4.41 -8.00 -23.05
C HIS A 338 -5.76 -8.15 -22.34
N ALA A 339 -5.97 -7.39 -21.26
CA ALA A 339 -7.24 -7.38 -20.54
C ALA A 339 -8.40 -6.89 -21.43
N LEU A 340 -8.18 -5.85 -22.23
CA LEU A 340 -9.15 -5.37 -23.22
C LEU A 340 -9.45 -6.40 -24.31
N ARG A 341 -8.43 -7.13 -24.78
CA ARG A 341 -8.62 -8.23 -25.73
C ARG A 341 -9.42 -9.38 -25.11
N ALA A 342 -9.07 -9.81 -23.89
CA ALA A 342 -9.81 -10.85 -23.17
C ALA A 342 -11.27 -10.44 -22.93
N THR A 343 -11.48 -9.18 -22.56
CA THR A 343 -12.82 -8.57 -22.42
C THR A 343 -13.57 -8.62 -23.76
N TRP A 344 -12.92 -8.27 -24.86
CA TRP A 344 -13.51 -8.37 -26.20
C TRP A 344 -13.84 -9.81 -26.59
N GLU A 345 -12.99 -10.78 -26.24
CA GLU A 345 -13.24 -12.21 -26.52
C GLU A 345 -14.43 -12.77 -25.72
N LYS A 346 -14.66 -12.28 -24.50
CA LYS A 346 -15.82 -12.61 -23.66
C LYS A 346 -17.09 -11.82 -24.02
N SER A 347 -16.93 -10.63 -24.62
CA SER A 347 -18.03 -9.76 -25.02
C SER A 347 -18.84 -10.33 -26.18
N ASP A 348 -19.98 -9.69 -26.46
CA ASP A 348 -20.78 -9.98 -27.65
C ASP A 348 -20.19 -9.41 -28.96
N ARG A 349 -18.96 -8.88 -28.92
CA ARG A 349 -18.22 -8.23 -30.02
C ARG A 349 -18.97 -7.05 -30.65
N ARG A 350 -19.83 -6.39 -29.87
CA ARG A 350 -20.45 -5.10 -30.20
C ARG A 350 -20.30 -4.10 -29.06
N ARG A 351 -20.29 -4.57 -27.82
CA ARG A 351 -20.15 -3.72 -26.63
C ARG A 351 -19.26 -4.38 -25.60
N LEU A 352 -18.27 -3.64 -25.10
CA LEU A 352 -17.44 -4.05 -23.97
C LEU A 352 -18.09 -3.54 -22.70
N THR A 353 -18.40 -4.44 -21.77
CA THR A 353 -19.11 -4.13 -20.54
C THR A 353 -18.28 -4.42 -19.30
N VAL A 354 -18.63 -3.78 -18.17
CA VAL A 354 -18.03 -4.07 -16.85
C VAL A 354 -18.15 -5.55 -16.51
N ARG A 355 -19.29 -6.17 -16.84
CA ARG A 355 -19.52 -7.60 -16.58
C ARG A 355 -18.51 -8.49 -17.32
N ASP A 356 -18.22 -8.18 -18.59
CA ASP A 356 -17.28 -8.96 -19.39
C ASP A 356 -15.87 -8.84 -18.81
N TYR A 357 -15.46 -7.65 -18.40
CA TYR A 357 -14.16 -7.38 -17.80
C TYR A 357 -13.99 -7.98 -16.40
N VAL A 358 -15.01 -7.90 -15.54
CA VAL A 358 -14.98 -8.57 -14.23
C VAL A 358 -14.95 -10.10 -14.41
N SER A 359 -15.60 -10.64 -15.45
CA SER A 359 -15.56 -12.08 -15.74
C SER A 359 -14.19 -12.60 -16.17
N THR A 360 -13.31 -11.73 -16.67
CA THR A 360 -11.90 -12.08 -16.92
C THR A 360 -11.05 -12.01 -15.65
N GLY A 361 -11.61 -11.61 -14.50
CA GLY A 361 -10.84 -11.39 -13.27
C GLY A 361 -10.01 -10.10 -13.30
N ARG A 362 -10.48 -9.07 -14.03
CA ARG A 362 -9.78 -7.79 -14.24
C ARG A 362 -8.42 -8.00 -14.94
N ILE A 363 -7.47 -7.06 -14.83
CA ILE A 363 -6.17 -7.14 -15.50
C ILE A 363 -5.35 -8.37 -15.07
N SER A 364 -5.17 -8.59 -13.76
CA SER A 364 -4.36 -9.71 -13.27
C SER A 364 -4.99 -11.07 -13.59
N GLY A 365 -6.31 -11.21 -13.37
CA GLY A 365 -7.01 -12.46 -13.64
C GLY A 365 -7.05 -12.85 -15.11
N ALA A 366 -7.00 -11.89 -16.05
CA ALA A 366 -7.00 -12.21 -17.48
C ALA A 366 -5.69 -12.91 -17.90
N VAL A 367 -4.56 -12.46 -17.33
CA VAL A 367 -3.24 -13.07 -17.55
C VAL A 367 -3.18 -14.44 -16.87
N GLU A 368 -3.63 -14.53 -15.62
CA GLU A 368 -3.71 -15.78 -14.86
C GLU A 368 -4.53 -16.84 -15.60
N GLN A 369 -5.75 -16.52 -16.04
CA GLN A 369 -6.62 -17.47 -16.76
C GLN A 369 -5.96 -18.01 -18.03
N THR A 370 -5.25 -17.15 -18.77
CA THR A 370 -4.52 -17.55 -19.98
C THR A 370 -3.36 -18.50 -19.63
N ALA A 371 -2.60 -18.19 -18.58
CA ALA A 371 -1.47 -19.00 -18.15
C ALA A 371 -1.90 -20.36 -17.55
N GLU A 372 -2.92 -20.37 -16.68
CA GLU A 372 -3.49 -21.59 -16.12
C GLU A 372 -4.11 -22.47 -17.20
N SER A 373 -4.84 -21.90 -18.16
CA SER A 373 -5.41 -22.67 -19.28
C SER A 373 -4.33 -23.38 -20.12
N VAL A 374 -3.19 -22.74 -20.35
CA VAL A 374 -2.04 -23.36 -21.04
C VAL A 374 -1.43 -24.45 -20.17
N TYR A 375 -1.19 -24.17 -18.90
CA TYR A 375 -0.60 -25.13 -17.97
C TYR A 375 -1.48 -26.37 -17.77
N ASP A 376 -2.79 -26.19 -17.65
CA ASP A 376 -3.76 -27.27 -17.48
C ASP A 376 -3.86 -28.17 -18.72
N SER A 377 -3.54 -27.64 -19.90
CA SER A 377 -3.50 -28.42 -21.15
C SER A 377 -2.33 -29.39 -21.26
N LEU A 378 -1.30 -29.22 -20.44
CA LEU A 378 -0.11 -30.07 -20.38
C LEU A 378 -0.36 -31.32 -19.52
N ASP A 379 0.27 -32.45 -19.86
CA ASP A 379 0.27 -33.65 -19.02
C ASP A 379 1.21 -33.52 -17.80
N ASP A 380 1.17 -34.47 -16.86
CA ASP A 380 1.93 -34.38 -15.60
C ASP A 380 3.46 -34.34 -15.82
N ALA A 381 3.98 -34.98 -16.87
CA ALA A 381 5.41 -34.94 -17.21
C ALA A 381 5.78 -33.57 -17.80
N GLN A 382 4.96 -33.06 -18.71
CA GLN A 382 5.11 -31.74 -19.33
C GLN A 382 4.94 -30.59 -18.33
N ARG A 383 4.08 -30.74 -17.32
CA ARG A 383 3.89 -29.76 -16.23
C ARG A 383 5.13 -29.61 -15.36
N ALA A 384 5.82 -30.71 -15.07
CA ALA A 384 7.10 -30.68 -14.36
C ALA A 384 8.18 -29.99 -15.20
N VAL A 385 8.20 -30.25 -16.51
CA VAL A 385 9.08 -29.57 -17.47
C VAL A 385 8.77 -28.07 -17.56
N ALA A 386 7.50 -27.68 -17.61
CA ALA A 386 7.07 -26.28 -17.65
C ALA A 386 7.54 -25.50 -16.42
N ARG A 387 7.36 -26.05 -15.21
CA ARG A 387 7.87 -25.45 -13.97
C ARG A 387 9.38 -25.23 -14.04
N ARG A 388 10.15 -26.24 -14.48
CA ARG A 388 11.61 -26.14 -14.61
C ARG A 388 12.00 -25.02 -15.58
N ILE A 389 11.48 -25.06 -16.82
CA ILE A 389 11.86 -24.12 -17.89
C ILE A 389 11.50 -22.68 -17.52
N LEU A 390 10.31 -22.45 -16.95
CA LEU A 390 9.88 -21.11 -16.55
C LEU A 390 10.76 -20.53 -15.44
N LEU A 391 11.13 -21.32 -14.44
CA LEU A 391 12.08 -20.89 -13.40
C LEU A 391 13.49 -20.62 -13.95
N GLU A 392 13.91 -21.29 -15.04
CA GLU A 392 15.18 -20.98 -15.70
C GLU A 392 15.20 -19.60 -16.37
N MET A 393 14.02 -19.12 -16.79
CA MET A 393 13.81 -17.81 -17.42
C MET A 393 13.53 -16.70 -16.41
N VAL A 394 13.77 -16.93 -15.12
CA VAL A 394 13.60 -15.93 -14.06
C VAL A 394 14.95 -15.61 -13.42
N ASN A 395 15.19 -14.32 -13.20
CA ASN A 395 16.21 -13.81 -12.32
C ASN A 395 15.54 -13.23 -11.07
N VAL A 396 16.06 -13.61 -9.91
CA VAL A 396 15.67 -13.03 -8.63
C VAL A 396 16.83 -12.20 -8.10
N ASP A 397 16.54 -10.96 -7.76
CA ASP A 397 17.40 -10.06 -6.98
C ASP A 397 16.79 -9.82 -5.59
N GLU A 398 17.50 -9.12 -4.71
CA GLU A 398 17.04 -8.89 -3.32
C GLU A 398 15.62 -8.26 -3.27
N GLU A 399 15.30 -7.36 -4.21
CA GLU A 399 14.02 -6.64 -4.25
C GLU A 399 13.21 -6.80 -5.55
N THR A 400 13.76 -7.42 -6.59
CA THR A 400 13.09 -7.48 -7.91
C THR A 400 13.16 -8.85 -8.56
N VAL A 401 12.07 -9.26 -9.21
CA VAL A 401 11.99 -10.46 -10.03
C VAL A 401 11.94 -10.01 -11.49
N THR A 402 12.98 -10.34 -12.25
CA THR A 402 13.12 -9.95 -13.65
C THR A 402 13.15 -11.17 -14.54
N ARG A 403 12.79 -11.00 -15.81
CA ARG A 403 12.89 -12.08 -16.79
C ARG A 403 14.33 -12.26 -17.26
N ARG A 404 14.69 -13.50 -17.59
CA ARG A 404 16.01 -13.90 -18.10
C ARG A 404 15.86 -14.62 -19.44
N THR A 405 16.82 -14.39 -20.32
CA THR A 405 16.97 -15.13 -21.58
C THR A 405 17.77 -16.42 -21.35
N VAL A 406 17.27 -17.54 -21.87
CA VAL A 406 17.88 -18.87 -21.76
C VAL A 406 18.23 -19.38 -23.16
N ARG A 407 19.40 -20.01 -23.34
CA ARG A 407 19.79 -20.61 -24.62
C ARG A 407 19.03 -21.91 -24.86
N LEU A 408 18.49 -22.08 -26.05
CA LEU A 408 17.79 -23.32 -26.44
C LEU A 408 18.73 -24.53 -26.40
N ALA A 409 20.02 -24.36 -26.73
CA ALA A 409 21.01 -25.42 -26.67
C ALA A 409 21.25 -25.95 -25.23
N ASP A 410 21.10 -25.10 -24.21
CA ASP A 410 21.25 -25.49 -22.80
C ASP A 410 20.00 -26.26 -22.33
N LEU A 411 18.81 -25.93 -22.86
CA LEU A 411 17.56 -26.63 -22.58
C LEU A 411 17.47 -27.98 -23.32
N ASP A 412 17.93 -28.03 -24.58
CA ASP A 412 17.87 -29.25 -25.41
C ASP A 412 18.88 -30.32 -24.98
N ALA A 413 19.96 -29.95 -24.28
CA ALA A 413 21.01 -30.87 -23.84
C ALA A 413 20.51 -31.95 -22.85
N ASP A 414 19.46 -31.62 -22.09
CA ASP A 414 18.87 -32.48 -21.05
C ASP A 414 17.47 -33.03 -21.43
N ASP A 415 17.11 -32.99 -22.72
CA ASP A 415 15.79 -33.43 -23.22
C ASP A 415 15.88 -34.41 -24.41
N PRO A 416 16.19 -35.70 -24.15
CA PRO A 416 16.19 -36.72 -25.19
C PRO A 416 14.78 -37.11 -25.69
N ALA A 417 13.69 -36.62 -25.06
CA ALA A 417 12.29 -36.95 -25.40
C ALA A 417 11.60 -35.89 -26.27
N GLY A 418 12.08 -34.63 -26.27
CA GLY A 418 11.53 -33.51 -27.04
C GLY A 418 10.44 -32.72 -26.32
N ASP A 419 10.24 -32.94 -25.01
CA ASP A 419 9.19 -32.32 -24.20
C ASP A 419 9.44 -30.83 -23.94
N ASN A 420 10.70 -30.39 -23.84
CA ASN A 420 11.06 -28.99 -23.65
C ASN A 420 10.59 -28.13 -24.84
N ARG A 421 10.80 -28.63 -26.06
CA ARG A 421 10.40 -27.93 -27.27
C ARG A 421 8.88 -27.83 -27.38
N HIS A 422 8.17 -28.91 -27.06
CA HIS A 422 6.70 -28.90 -27.07
C HIS A 422 6.11 -27.93 -26.05
N VAL A 423 6.64 -27.90 -24.82
CA VAL A 423 6.22 -26.94 -23.79
C VAL A 423 6.50 -25.50 -24.22
N LEU A 424 7.70 -25.22 -24.73
CA LEU A 424 8.06 -23.89 -25.24
C LEU A 424 7.15 -23.44 -26.39
N GLU A 425 6.85 -24.32 -27.36
CA GLU A 425 5.92 -24.05 -28.45
C GLU A 425 4.50 -23.74 -27.95
N THR A 426 4.04 -24.45 -26.92
CA THR A 426 2.71 -24.27 -26.34
C THR A 426 2.59 -22.92 -25.61
N PHE A 427 3.57 -22.58 -24.76
CA PHE A 427 3.62 -21.25 -24.11
C PHE A 427 3.87 -20.11 -25.11
N ALA A 428 4.61 -20.36 -26.20
CA ALA A 428 4.83 -19.39 -27.26
C ALA A 428 3.57 -19.16 -28.11
N ALA A 429 2.78 -20.20 -28.39
CA ALA A 429 1.50 -20.08 -29.08
C ALA A 429 0.52 -19.20 -28.29
N ALA A 430 0.55 -19.29 -26.96
CA ALA A 430 -0.20 -18.42 -26.05
C ALA A 430 0.45 -17.05 -25.79
N ARG A 431 1.64 -16.79 -26.37
CA ARG A 431 2.43 -15.55 -26.23
C ARG A 431 2.85 -15.23 -24.78
N LEU A 432 3.01 -16.26 -23.96
CA LEU A 432 3.52 -16.15 -22.60
C LEU A 432 5.06 -16.22 -22.58
N VAL A 433 5.65 -16.88 -23.58
CA VAL A 433 7.10 -17.01 -23.80
C VAL A 433 7.43 -16.61 -25.25
N THR A 434 8.55 -15.94 -25.45
CA THR A 434 9.14 -15.64 -26.76
C THR A 434 10.25 -16.65 -27.02
N VAL A 435 10.24 -17.28 -28.20
CA VAL A 435 11.25 -18.25 -28.64
C VAL A 435 11.85 -17.77 -29.95
N THR A 436 13.18 -17.68 -30.01
CA THR A 436 13.97 -17.35 -31.20
C THR A 436 14.64 -18.61 -31.75
N THR A 437 15.54 -18.48 -32.74
CA THR A 437 16.31 -19.61 -33.27
C THR A 437 17.36 -20.14 -32.29
N SER A 438 17.73 -19.35 -31.28
CA SER A 438 18.85 -19.63 -30.36
C SER A 438 18.48 -19.53 -28.87
N HIS A 439 17.40 -18.82 -28.53
CA HIS A 439 17.05 -18.49 -27.15
C HIS A 439 15.54 -18.52 -26.88
N ALA A 440 15.17 -18.60 -25.60
CA ALA A 440 13.80 -18.44 -25.13
C ALA A 440 13.73 -17.57 -23.86
N GLN A 441 12.65 -16.80 -23.70
CA GLN A 441 12.45 -15.87 -22.58
C GLN A 441 10.96 -15.63 -22.32
N VAL A 442 10.57 -15.34 -21.07
CA VAL A 442 9.21 -14.88 -20.74
C VAL A 442 8.84 -13.60 -21.52
N ALA A 443 7.66 -13.60 -22.15
CA ALA A 443 7.22 -12.53 -23.05
C ALA A 443 7.06 -11.17 -22.34
N HIS A 444 6.67 -11.17 -21.06
CA HIS A 444 6.57 -9.95 -20.23
C HIS A 444 6.81 -10.24 -18.74
N GLU A 445 7.50 -9.34 -18.03
CA GLU A 445 7.79 -9.46 -16.58
C GLU A 445 6.54 -9.49 -15.70
N ALA A 446 5.42 -9.00 -16.22
CA ALA A 446 4.15 -9.01 -15.52
C ALA A 446 3.58 -10.42 -15.35
N LEU A 447 4.01 -11.38 -16.18
CA LEU A 447 3.66 -12.78 -15.97
C LEU A 447 4.23 -13.32 -14.65
N LEU A 448 5.37 -12.79 -14.20
CA LEU A 448 6.05 -13.22 -12.98
C LEU A 448 5.27 -12.82 -11.72
N THR A 449 4.41 -11.80 -11.82
CA THR A 449 3.60 -11.29 -10.70
C THR A 449 2.10 -11.58 -10.86
N ALA A 450 1.58 -11.56 -12.09
CA ALA A 450 0.15 -11.75 -12.36
C ALA A 450 -0.29 -13.22 -12.44
N TRP A 451 0.65 -14.18 -12.43
CA TRP A 451 0.36 -15.61 -12.40
C TRP A 451 0.73 -16.20 -11.04
N PRO A 452 -0.24 -16.39 -10.12
CA PRO A 452 0.04 -16.79 -8.73
C PRO A 452 0.87 -18.06 -8.60
N ARG A 453 0.60 -19.08 -9.43
CA ARG A 453 1.36 -20.34 -9.44
C ARG A 453 2.85 -20.14 -9.75
N LEU A 454 3.17 -19.29 -10.74
CA LEU A 454 4.56 -18.99 -11.05
C LEU A 454 5.20 -18.17 -9.93
N GLY A 455 4.46 -17.25 -9.31
CA GLY A 455 4.88 -16.55 -8.09
C GLY A 455 5.24 -17.52 -6.96
N GLU A 456 4.35 -18.46 -6.63
CA GLU A 456 4.58 -19.51 -5.64
C GLU A 456 5.81 -20.36 -5.97
N TRP A 457 6.03 -20.70 -7.23
CA TRP A 457 7.24 -21.43 -7.64
C TRP A 457 8.51 -20.60 -7.45
N ILE A 458 8.47 -19.32 -7.79
CA ILE A 458 9.61 -18.40 -7.62
C ILE A 458 9.92 -18.22 -6.14
N ASP A 459 8.91 -18.05 -5.30
CA ASP A 459 9.07 -17.91 -3.85
C ASP A 459 9.56 -19.21 -3.20
N ALA A 460 9.03 -20.36 -3.61
CA ALA A 460 9.48 -21.67 -3.12
C ALA A 460 10.93 -21.99 -3.51
N ASP A 461 11.39 -21.55 -4.69
CA ASP A 461 12.77 -21.74 -5.17
C ASP A 461 13.66 -20.49 -4.97
N ARG A 462 13.23 -19.49 -4.19
CA ARG A 462 13.90 -18.17 -4.12
C ARG A 462 15.36 -18.27 -3.69
N GLU A 463 15.64 -19.02 -2.63
CA GLU A 463 17.00 -19.25 -2.12
C GLU A 463 17.91 -19.90 -3.19
N ARG A 464 17.34 -20.83 -3.97
CA ARG A 464 18.05 -21.53 -5.05
C ARG A 464 18.34 -20.61 -6.23
N LEU A 465 17.36 -19.81 -6.65
CA LEU A 465 17.52 -18.85 -7.75
C LEU A 465 18.58 -17.79 -7.42
N LEU A 466 18.62 -17.33 -6.16
CA LEU A 466 19.67 -16.43 -5.65
C LEU A 466 21.05 -17.11 -5.64
N LEU A 467 21.15 -18.35 -5.16
CA LEU A 467 22.39 -19.12 -5.19
C LEU A 467 22.93 -19.31 -6.62
N ARG A 468 22.04 -19.59 -7.58
CA ARG A 468 22.38 -19.76 -9.01
C ARG A 468 22.91 -18.45 -9.61
N ARG A 469 22.23 -17.33 -9.32
CA ARG A 469 22.68 -16.00 -9.76
C ARG A 469 24.08 -15.67 -9.23
N ARG A 470 24.32 -15.94 -7.95
CA ARG A 470 25.62 -15.70 -7.30
C ARG A 470 26.74 -16.56 -7.88
N LEU A 471 26.46 -17.82 -8.23
CA LEU A 471 27.40 -18.70 -8.94
C LEU A 471 27.77 -18.12 -10.32
N GLN A 472 26.78 -17.65 -11.07
CA GLN A 472 26.99 -17.09 -12.40
C GLN A 472 27.82 -15.80 -12.37
N THR A 473 27.55 -14.89 -11.44
CA THR A 473 28.35 -13.66 -11.29
C THR A 473 29.82 -13.96 -11.03
N LEU A 474 30.12 -14.96 -10.17
CA LEU A 474 31.49 -15.38 -9.88
C LEU A 474 32.16 -16.03 -11.09
N ARG A 475 31.44 -16.89 -11.80
CA ARG A 475 31.90 -17.51 -13.06
C ARG A 475 32.22 -16.44 -14.11
N ASP A 476 31.32 -15.50 -14.34
CA ASP A 476 31.48 -14.46 -15.38
C ASP A 476 32.69 -13.57 -15.07
N THR A 477 32.89 -13.26 -13.79
CA THR A 477 34.10 -12.55 -13.33
C THR A 477 35.36 -13.38 -13.58
N TRP A 478 35.32 -14.68 -13.31
CA TRP A 478 36.45 -15.57 -13.58
C TRP A 478 36.77 -15.70 -15.08
N GLU A 479 35.77 -15.85 -15.94
CA GLU A 479 35.98 -15.96 -17.39
C GLU A 479 36.46 -14.64 -18.02
N SER A 480 35.82 -13.51 -17.68
CA SER A 480 36.19 -12.20 -18.22
C SER A 480 37.62 -11.77 -17.86
N ASN A 481 38.16 -12.29 -16.75
CA ASN A 481 39.53 -12.02 -16.31
C ASN A 481 40.56 -13.07 -16.80
N GLY A 482 40.20 -13.95 -17.75
CA GLY A 482 41.14 -14.92 -18.32
C GLY A 482 41.37 -16.17 -17.47
N ARG A 483 40.39 -16.53 -16.63
CA ARG A 483 40.37 -17.72 -15.76
C ARG A 483 41.50 -17.81 -14.73
N PRO A 484 41.77 -16.76 -13.93
CA PRO A 484 42.82 -16.80 -12.92
C PRO A 484 42.44 -17.72 -11.75
N ASP A 485 43.44 -18.44 -11.24
CA ASP A 485 43.30 -19.42 -10.15
C ASP A 485 42.77 -18.82 -8.83
N ASP A 486 42.96 -17.52 -8.60
CA ASP A 486 42.59 -16.83 -7.36
C ASP A 486 41.10 -16.44 -7.29
N LEU A 487 40.40 -16.44 -8.43
CA LEU A 487 38.96 -16.23 -8.51
C LEU A 487 38.15 -17.53 -8.40
N LEU A 488 38.83 -18.69 -8.33
CA LEU A 488 38.18 -19.97 -8.12
C LEU A 488 37.59 -20.10 -6.70
N PRO A 489 36.42 -20.74 -6.55
CA PRO A 489 35.77 -20.87 -5.25
C PRO A 489 36.56 -21.82 -4.34
N MET A 490 36.81 -21.38 -3.11
CA MET A 490 37.47 -22.15 -2.06
C MET A 490 36.47 -23.04 -1.29
N ARG A 491 36.92 -23.93 -0.38
CA ARG A 491 36.09 -24.94 0.29
C ARG A 491 34.74 -24.43 0.81
N ALA A 492 34.73 -23.35 1.58
CA ALA A 492 33.48 -22.81 2.14
C ALA A 492 32.47 -22.34 1.07
N ARG A 493 32.96 -21.78 -0.04
CA ARG A 493 32.10 -21.38 -1.18
C ARG A 493 31.66 -22.57 -2.03
N LEU A 494 32.50 -23.60 -2.18
CA LEU A 494 32.10 -24.85 -2.84
C LEU A 494 31.00 -25.58 -2.06
N GLU A 495 31.09 -25.61 -0.73
CA GLU A 495 30.03 -26.16 0.13
C GLU A 495 28.72 -25.37 -0.01
N MET A 496 28.79 -24.04 -0.13
CA MET A 496 27.63 -23.20 -0.41
C MET A 496 26.95 -23.57 -1.74
N PHE A 497 27.70 -23.88 -2.81
CA PHE A 497 27.13 -24.27 -4.10
C PHE A 497 26.80 -25.76 -4.23
N ARG A 498 27.07 -26.57 -3.19
CA ARG A 498 26.82 -28.01 -3.19
C ARG A 498 25.34 -28.38 -3.44
N PRO A 499 24.34 -27.69 -2.88
CA PRO A 499 22.93 -27.97 -3.18
C PRO A 499 22.56 -27.84 -4.67
N LEU A 500 23.23 -26.95 -5.41
CA LEU A 500 23.04 -26.80 -6.87
C LEU A 500 23.63 -27.97 -7.67
N ALA A 501 24.66 -28.62 -7.13
CA ALA A 501 25.36 -29.74 -7.77
C ALA A 501 24.72 -31.10 -7.44
N ASP A 502 24.18 -31.27 -6.23
CA ASP A 502 23.62 -32.55 -5.74
C ASP A 502 22.20 -32.84 -6.27
N ASP A 503 21.43 -31.83 -6.67
CA ASP A 503 19.98 -31.93 -6.91
C ASP A 503 19.58 -32.16 -8.39
N GLY A 504 20.50 -32.61 -9.24
CA GLY A 504 20.19 -33.01 -10.62
C GLY A 504 19.65 -31.91 -11.55
N SER A 505 19.63 -30.64 -11.14
CA SER A 505 19.31 -29.52 -12.02
C SER A 505 20.41 -29.27 -13.04
N SER A 506 19.99 -28.95 -14.27
CA SER A 506 20.84 -28.52 -15.37
C SER A 506 21.63 -27.25 -15.02
N LEU A 507 22.79 -27.40 -14.40
CA LEU A 507 23.81 -26.35 -14.39
C LEU A 507 24.36 -26.23 -15.81
N ASP A 508 24.48 -25.01 -16.33
CA ASP A 508 25.11 -24.79 -17.63
C ASP A 508 26.56 -25.32 -17.62
N GLN A 509 27.07 -25.70 -18.80
CA GLN A 509 28.37 -26.35 -18.93
C GLN A 509 29.51 -25.48 -18.37
N ALA A 510 29.38 -24.15 -18.46
CA ALA A 510 30.38 -23.21 -17.97
C ALA A 510 30.42 -23.14 -16.43
N SER A 511 29.26 -23.18 -15.77
CA SER A 511 29.13 -23.20 -14.31
C SER A 511 29.65 -24.52 -13.72
N ARG A 512 29.41 -25.65 -14.41
CA ARG A 512 30.03 -26.94 -14.06
C ARG A 512 31.55 -26.88 -14.15
N GLY A 513 32.09 -26.35 -15.25
CA GLY A 513 33.54 -26.19 -15.41
C GLY A 513 34.19 -25.30 -14.34
N PHE A 514 33.50 -24.25 -13.90
CA PHE A 514 33.96 -23.37 -12.82
C PHE A 514 34.02 -24.07 -11.45
N LEU A 515 32.99 -24.84 -11.10
CA LEU A 515 32.95 -25.62 -9.86
C LEU A 515 34.01 -26.74 -9.86
N GLU A 516 34.14 -27.48 -10.97
CA GLU A 516 35.13 -28.54 -11.14
C GLU A 516 36.57 -28.02 -10.98
N ALA A 517 36.86 -26.83 -11.52
CA ALA A 517 38.16 -26.16 -11.36
C ALA A 517 38.43 -25.77 -9.89
N GLY A 518 37.41 -25.26 -9.18
CA GLY A 518 37.50 -24.98 -7.74
C GLY A 518 37.75 -26.25 -6.90
N GLU A 519 37.02 -27.32 -7.18
CA GLU A 519 37.19 -28.61 -6.49
C GLU A 519 38.57 -29.23 -6.75
N ALA A 520 39.10 -29.12 -7.97
CA ALA A 520 40.45 -29.56 -8.29
C ALA A 520 41.51 -28.83 -7.45
N ARG A 521 41.34 -27.51 -7.24
CA ARG A 521 42.22 -26.68 -6.40
C ARG A 521 42.17 -27.10 -4.92
N VAL A 522 40.97 -27.31 -4.36
CA VAL A 522 40.82 -27.76 -2.96
C VAL A 522 41.42 -29.15 -2.75
N ARG A 523 41.22 -30.08 -3.69
CA ARG A 523 41.84 -31.42 -3.64
C ARG A 523 43.37 -31.37 -3.64
N ALA A 524 43.97 -30.42 -4.37
CA ALA A 524 45.41 -30.22 -4.39
C ALA A 524 45.96 -29.70 -3.04
N GLN A 525 45.24 -28.77 -2.38
CA GLN A 525 45.59 -28.25 -1.05
C GLN A 525 45.46 -29.32 0.05
N ASP A 526 44.38 -30.11 0.04
CA ASP A 526 44.18 -31.22 0.98
C ASP A 526 45.29 -32.27 0.92
N ALA A 527 45.76 -32.58 -0.28
CA ALA A 527 46.85 -33.52 -0.48
C ALA A 527 48.16 -33.00 0.16
N GLN A 528 48.36 -31.68 0.19
CA GLN A 528 49.50 -31.01 0.82
C GLN A 528 49.39 -31.02 2.35
N GLU A 529 48.21 -30.79 2.92
CA GLU A 529 47.96 -30.83 4.37
C GLU A 529 48.00 -32.26 4.94
N ARG A 530 47.44 -33.24 4.22
CA ARG A 530 47.48 -34.66 4.63
C ARG A 530 48.91 -35.22 4.69
N ARG A 531 49.84 -34.69 3.89
CA ARG A 531 51.28 -35.02 4.00
C ARG A 531 51.89 -34.50 5.30
N ARG A 532 51.46 -33.31 5.76
CA ARG A 532 51.90 -32.67 7.02
C ARG A 532 51.32 -33.37 8.26
N SER A 533 50.05 -33.80 8.19
CA SER A 533 49.35 -34.53 9.27
C SER A 533 49.87 -35.97 9.49
N ARG A 534 50.25 -36.68 8.42
CA ARG A 534 50.84 -38.04 8.52
C ARG A 534 52.18 -38.06 9.27
N GLN A 535 52.89 -36.94 9.32
CA GLN A 535 54.17 -36.80 10.03
C GLN A 535 53.99 -36.66 11.56
N LEU A 536 52.82 -36.18 12.01
CA LEU A 536 52.51 -35.96 13.43
C LEU A 536 51.82 -37.16 14.12
N ARG A 537 51.28 -38.11 13.34
CA ARG A 537 50.54 -39.28 13.86
C ARG A 537 51.40 -40.48 14.31
N ARG A 538 52.74 -40.36 14.31
CA ARG A 538 53.67 -41.47 14.61
C ARG A 538 54.06 -41.64 16.09
N ILE A 539 53.55 -40.84 17.03
CA ILE A 539 54.10 -40.82 18.42
C ILE A 539 53.17 -41.35 19.53
N ALA A 540 51.89 -41.67 19.30
CA ALA A 540 51.03 -42.05 20.43
C ALA A 540 50.25 -43.34 20.16
N LEU A 541 50.79 -44.48 20.59
CA LEU A 541 50.02 -45.70 20.88
C LEU A 541 50.86 -46.70 21.70
N THR A 542 50.56 -46.85 23.00
CA THR A 542 50.45 -48.18 23.64
C THR A 542 49.84 -48.11 25.05
N ALA A 543 48.80 -48.93 25.24
CA ALA A 543 48.35 -49.60 26.47
C ALA A 543 47.62 -48.80 27.58
N GLY A 544 46.30 -48.61 27.40
CA GLY A 544 45.33 -48.32 28.48
C GLY A 544 43.87 -48.56 28.09
N VAL A 545 43.60 -49.30 27.01
CA VAL A 545 42.37 -49.15 26.21
C VAL A 545 41.17 -49.93 26.75
N PHE A 546 41.34 -51.00 27.52
CA PHE A 546 40.17 -51.83 27.92
C PHE A 546 39.50 -51.42 29.24
N GLY A 547 40.22 -50.80 30.18
CA GLY A 547 39.62 -50.29 31.43
C GLY A 547 38.91 -48.94 31.26
N ILE A 548 39.43 -48.11 30.34
CA ILE A 548 38.87 -46.79 30.04
C ILE A 548 37.54 -46.94 29.30
N VAL A 549 37.37 -47.92 28.39
CA VAL A 549 36.16 -48.09 27.56
C VAL A 549 34.90 -48.36 28.38
N ALA A 550 34.99 -49.12 29.48
CA ALA A 550 33.83 -49.40 30.33
C ALA A 550 33.42 -48.17 31.18
N VAL A 551 34.39 -47.43 31.71
CA VAL A 551 34.13 -46.20 32.48
C VAL A 551 33.71 -45.07 31.54
N THR A 552 34.28 -44.97 30.33
CA THR A 552 33.80 -44.03 29.31
C THR A 552 32.42 -44.41 28.81
N ALA A 553 32.06 -45.69 28.65
CA ALA A 553 30.69 -46.05 28.27
C ALA A 553 29.65 -45.61 29.32
N ALA A 554 29.97 -45.75 30.62
CA ALA A 554 29.10 -45.29 31.70
C ALA A 554 29.04 -43.76 31.80
N VAL A 555 30.18 -43.08 31.64
CA VAL A 555 30.26 -41.60 31.60
C VAL A 555 29.56 -41.07 30.35
N ILE A 556 29.69 -41.72 29.20
CA ILE A 556 28.98 -41.40 27.96
C ILE A 556 27.49 -41.61 28.16
N ALA A 557 27.03 -42.66 28.84
CA ALA A 557 25.61 -42.87 29.12
C ALA A 557 25.01 -41.74 29.98
N VAL A 558 25.73 -41.29 31.02
CA VAL A 558 25.32 -40.15 31.86
C VAL A 558 25.38 -38.83 31.09
N ILE A 559 26.44 -38.61 30.30
CA ILE A 559 26.56 -37.45 29.41
C ILE A 559 25.43 -37.45 28.37
N THR A 560 25.07 -38.59 27.78
CA THR A 560 23.93 -38.69 26.84
C THR A 560 22.60 -38.48 27.53
N GLY A 561 22.44 -38.87 28.81
CA GLY A 561 21.23 -38.60 29.58
C GLY A 561 21.08 -37.11 29.91
N VAL A 562 22.16 -36.45 30.33
CA VAL A 562 22.20 -35.00 30.56
C VAL A 562 22.04 -34.23 29.24
N HIS A 563 22.66 -34.70 28.16
CA HIS A 563 22.48 -34.13 26.82
C HIS A 563 21.09 -34.37 26.26
N ALA A 564 20.40 -35.47 26.59
CA ALA A 564 19.04 -35.72 26.15
C ALA A 564 18.02 -34.81 26.85
N VAL A 565 18.22 -34.54 28.15
CA VAL A 565 17.43 -33.52 28.87
C VAL A 565 17.74 -32.13 28.32
N GLY A 566 19.01 -31.80 28.11
CA GLY A 566 19.40 -30.53 27.47
C GLY A 566 18.89 -30.38 26.03
N GLN A 567 18.87 -31.45 25.24
CA GLN A 567 18.28 -31.45 23.89
C GLN A 567 16.77 -31.27 23.92
N ARG A 568 16.08 -31.85 24.92
CA ARG A 568 14.65 -31.65 25.11
C ARG A 568 14.33 -30.21 25.51
N GLU A 569 15.07 -29.64 26.46
CA GLU A 569 14.91 -28.25 26.88
C GLU A 569 15.23 -27.29 25.72
N GLN A 570 16.29 -27.55 24.95
CA GLN A 570 16.61 -26.78 23.74
C GLN A 570 15.55 -26.92 22.65
N ALA A 571 14.98 -28.12 22.47
CA ALA A 571 13.91 -28.34 21.51
C ALA A 571 12.60 -27.67 21.93
N GLU A 572 12.26 -27.69 23.23
CA GLU A 572 11.12 -26.97 23.79
C GLU A 572 11.32 -25.45 23.67
N ALA A 573 12.50 -24.93 23.97
CA ALA A 573 12.84 -23.52 23.80
C ALA A 573 12.79 -23.09 22.31
N ALA A 574 13.38 -23.87 21.40
CA ALA A 574 13.34 -23.61 19.96
C ALA A 574 11.90 -23.65 19.42
N ARG A 575 11.08 -24.60 19.90
CA ARG A 575 9.65 -24.67 19.58
C ARG A 575 8.90 -23.43 20.07
N ASN A 576 9.11 -23.00 21.32
CA ASN A 576 8.45 -21.82 21.87
C ASN A 576 8.88 -20.54 21.16
N GLN A 577 10.15 -20.42 20.76
CA GLN A 577 10.63 -19.31 19.94
C GLN A 577 9.97 -19.30 18.55
N ALA A 578 9.89 -20.44 17.87
CA ALA A 578 9.23 -20.54 16.57
C ALA A 578 7.74 -20.17 16.66
N LEU A 579 7.04 -20.68 17.68
CA LEU A 579 5.64 -20.34 17.93
C LEU A 579 5.45 -18.86 18.27
N SER A 580 6.32 -18.28 19.11
CA SER A 580 6.30 -16.85 19.42
C SER A 580 6.45 -15.98 18.17
N ARG A 581 7.39 -16.30 17.28
CA ARG A 581 7.55 -15.59 15.99
C ARG A 581 6.32 -15.73 15.09
N GLN A 582 5.74 -16.93 15.00
CA GLN A 582 4.52 -17.16 14.24
C GLN A 582 3.35 -16.29 14.77
N LEU A 583 3.16 -16.26 16.09
CA LEU A 583 2.10 -15.47 16.72
C LEU A 583 2.34 -13.96 16.53
N ALA A 584 3.59 -13.50 16.56
CA ALA A 584 3.93 -12.11 16.26
C ALA A 584 3.58 -11.72 14.81
N ILE A 585 3.84 -12.61 13.84
CA ILE A 585 3.46 -12.40 12.44
C ILE A 585 1.93 -12.35 12.29
N GLN A 586 1.20 -13.32 12.85
CA GLN A 586 -0.26 -13.33 12.82
C GLN A 586 -0.87 -12.08 13.47
N SER A 587 -0.27 -11.61 14.56
CA SER A 587 -0.65 -10.36 15.22
C SER A 587 -0.46 -9.14 14.30
N SER A 588 0.59 -9.11 13.48
CA SER A 588 0.80 -8.01 12.51
C SER A 588 -0.25 -8.00 11.40
N GLU A 589 -0.67 -9.18 10.90
CA GLU A 589 -1.70 -9.30 9.87
C GLU A 589 -3.10 -8.84 10.34
N LEU A 590 -3.32 -8.82 11.66
CA LEU A 590 -4.57 -8.42 12.29
C LEU A 590 -4.61 -6.94 12.69
N GLU A 591 -3.50 -6.21 12.64
CA GLU A 591 -3.43 -4.81 13.10
C GLU A 591 -4.47 -3.92 12.42
N ASP A 592 -4.57 -4.01 11.10
CA ASP A 592 -5.53 -3.24 10.30
C ASP A 592 -6.94 -3.82 10.27
N ARG A 593 -7.22 -4.88 11.04
CA ARG A 593 -8.52 -5.57 11.04
C ARG A 593 -9.13 -5.63 12.43
N ASP A 594 -8.42 -6.19 13.40
CA ASP A 594 -8.83 -6.27 14.80
C ASP A 594 -7.65 -5.89 15.71
N PRO A 595 -7.45 -4.59 15.99
CA PRO A 595 -6.37 -4.10 16.83
C PRO A 595 -6.35 -4.72 18.24
N PHE A 596 -7.53 -5.04 18.79
CA PHE A 596 -7.62 -5.70 20.09
C PHE A 596 -7.03 -7.11 20.04
N LEU A 597 -7.50 -7.92 19.09
CA LEU A 597 -7.00 -9.29 18.96
C LEU A 597 -5.51 -9.32 18.60
N ALA A 598 -5.07 -8.38 17.76
CA ALA A 598 -3.67 -8.19 17.44
C ALA A 598 -2.82 -7.96 18.71
N ALA A 599 -3.23 -7.03 19.59
CA ALA A 599 -2.55 -6.77 20.86
C ALA A 599 -2.57 -8.00 21.79
N GLN A 600 -3.70 -8.73 21.88
CA GLN A 600 -3.78 -9.97 22.67
C GLN A 600 -2.81 -11.04 22.17
N LEU A 601 -2.72 -11.27 20.86
CA LEU A 601 -1.78 -12.22 20.28
C LEU A 601 -0.33 -11.79 20.44
N ALA A 602 -0.03 -10.49 20.39
CA ALA A 602 1.30 -9.97 20.67
C ALA A 602 1.74 -10.26 22.12
N MET A 603 0.84 -10.10 23.10
CA MET A 603 1.10 -10.47 24.48
C MET A 603 1.34 -11.98 24.64
N VAL A 604 0.51 -12.81 23.99
CA VAL A 604 0.68 -14.28 24.02
C VAL A 604 2.01 -14.69 23.39
N ALA A 605 2.39 -14.09 22.26
CA ALA A 605 3.68 -14.31 21.63
C ALA A 605 4.83 -14.01 22.61
N TYR A 606 4.82 -12.82 23.20
CA TYR A 606 5.88 -12.37 24.11
C TYR A 606 5.99 -13.25 25.37
N GLN A 607 4.85 -13.60 25.99
CA GLN A 607 4.81 -14.47 27.16
C GLN A 607 5.22 -15.93 26.85
N THR A 608 5.00 -16.40 25.61
CA THR A 608 5.45 -17.72 25.16
C THR A 608 6.97 -17.76 25.06
N SER A 609 7.58 -16.75 24.45
CA SER A 609 9.02 -16.52 24.44
C SER A 609 9.30 -15.07 24.01
N PRO A 610 10.15 -14.30 24.73
CA PRO A 610 10.45 -12.91 24.42
C PRO A 610 11.45 -12.77 23.28
N THR A 611 11.07 -13.22 22.08
CA THR A 611 11.85 -13.01 20.84
C THR A 611 11.78 -11.55 20.40
N LEU A 612 12.75 -11.09 19.60
CA LEU A 612 12.79 -9.73 19.04
C LEU A 612 11.47 -9.36 18.35
N GLU A 613 10.93 -10.28 17.54
CA GLU A 613 9.69 -10.09 16.79
C GLU A 613 8.49 -9.90 17.72
N ALA A 614 8.39 -10.72 18.76
CA ALA A 614 7.28 -10.66 19.73
C ALA A 614 7.34 -9.43 20.63
N ARG A 615 8.54 -9.04 21.09
CA ARG A 615 8.74 -7.80 21.85
C ARG A 615 8.39 -6.58 21.01
N SER A 616 8.92 -6.51 19.80
CA SER A 616 8.65 -5.40 18.88
C SER A 616 7.16 -5.31 18.55
N ARG A 617 6.54 -6.46 18.28
CA ARG A 617 5.11 -6.51 17.98
C ARG A 617 4.25 -6.09 19.16
N LEU A 618 4.60 -6.46 20.39
CA LEU A 618 3.88 -6.03 21.58
C LEU A 618 3.91 -4.50 21.74
N ILE A 619 5.06 -3.88 21.52
CA ILE A 619 5.24 -2.43 21.59
C ILE A 619 4.46 -1.74 20.46
N ASP A 620 4.59 -2.21 19.21
CA ASP A 620 3.85 -1.64 18.06
C ASP A 620 2.33 -1.78 18.22
N ALA A 621 1.85 -2.97 18.59
CA ALA A 621 0.42 -3.27 18.67
C ALA A 621 -0.31 -2.44 19.73
N THR A 622 0.43 -2.02 20.77
CA THR A 622 -0.11 -1.24 21.89
C THR A 622 0.26 0.24 21.80
N GLY A 623 1.16 0.61 20.88
CA GLY A 623 1.47 2.00 20.54
C GLY A 623 0.28 2.73 19.90
N HIS A 624 -0.60 2.00 19.22
CA HIS A 624 -1.88 2.50 18.72
C HIS A 624 -2.98 2.22 19.76
N GLY A 625 -3.94 3.13 19.90
CA GLY A 625 -5.02 2.97 20.90
C GLY A 625 -5.75 1.64 20.71
N VAL A 626 -5.56 0.72 21.67
CA VAL A 626 -6.22 -0.59 21.69
C VAL A 626 -7.61 -0.43 22.30
N PRO A 627 -8.69 -0.86 21.63
CA PRO A 627 -10.03 -0.73 22.18
C PRO A 627 -10.29 -1.79 23.26
N ASN A 628 -11.03 -1.41 24.30
CA ASN A 628 -11.68 -2.39 25.16
C ASN A 628 -12.77 -3.11 24.38
N ARG A 629 -12.88 -4.44 24.50
CA ARG A 629 -13.83 -5.24 23.72
C ARG A 629 -14.79 -6.00 24.63
N PHE A 630 -16.07 -6.03 24.28
CA PHE A 630 -17.10 -6.83 24.95
C PHE A 630 -17.83 -7.69 23.92
N VAL A 631 -17.68 -9.01 24.04
CA VAL A 631 -18.22 -10.00 23.10
C VAL A 631 -19.71 -10.20 23.36
N GLY A 632 -20.48 -10.39 22.29
CA GLY A 632 -21.92 -10.62 22.32
C GLY A 632 -22.33 -11.65 21.29
N GLU A 633 -23.63 -11.95 21.24
CA GLU A 633 -24.18 -12.77 20.16
C GLU A 633 -24.11 -12.04 18.81
N GLY A 634 -23.79 -12.78 17.74
CA GLY A 634 -23.65 -12.23 16.40
C GLY A 634 -24.92 -11.53 15.87
N GLY A 635 -24.73 -10.48 15.07
CA GLY A 635 -25.77 -9.65 14.48
C GLY A 635 -25.64 -8.18 14.86
N SER A 636 -26.26 -7.29 14.07
CA SER A 636 -26.25 -5.83 14.30
C SER A 636 -26.62 -5.46 15.74
N VAL A 637 -25.72 -4.75 16.41
CA VAL A 637 -25.92 -4.19 17.75
C VAL A 637 -26.18 -2.69 17.65
N LEU A 638 -27.20 -2.23 18.38
CA LEU A 638 -27.55 -0.82 18.50
C LEU A 638 -27.22 -0.34 19.91
N LEU A 639 -26.75 0.92 20.02
CA LEU A 639 -26.39 1.54 21.30
C LEU A 639 -27.38 2.63 21.68
N ALA A 640 -27.68 2.74 22.97
CA ALA A 640 -28.33 3.91 23.56
C ALA A 640 -27.70 4.24 24.91
N ARG A 641 -27.44 5.53 25.17
CA ARG A 641 -26.85 6.01 26.43
C ARG A 641 -27.73 7.06 27.09
N SER A 642 -27.82 6.99 28.43
CA SER A 642 -28.39 8.06 29.26
C SER A 642 -27.66 8.10 30.60
N GLY A 643 -26.98 9.22 30.89
CA GLY A 643 -26.15 9.35 32.07
C GLY A 643 -25.06 8.27 32.11
N SER A 644 -25.02 7.48 33.19
CA SER A 644 -24.07 6.39 33.39
C SER A 644 -24.52 5.04 32.82
N LEU A 645 -25.73 4.95 32.25
CA LEU A 645 -26.25 3.72 31.67
C LEU A 645 -26.03 3.72 30.17
N LEU A 646 -25.38 2.67 29.66
CA LEU A 646 -25.33 2.33 28.24
C LEU A 646 -26.03 0.98 28.02
N VAL A 647 -26.85 0.91 26.99
CA VAL A 647 -27.56 -0.29 26.56
C VAL A 647 -27.05 -0.68 25.19
N ALA A 648 -26.64 -1.94 25.03
CA ALA A 648 -26.37 -2.55 23.75
C ALA A 648 -27.41 -3.63 23.46
N ALA A 649 -28.17 -3.47 22.38
CA ALA A 649 -29.25 -4.37 21.99
C ALA A 649 -28.95 -4.97 20.62
N GLY A 650 -28.90 -6.30 20.51
CA GLY A 650 -28.31 -7.00 19.36
C GLY A 650 -29.18 -8.03 18.65
N GLY A 651 -28.52 -8.77 17.75
CA GLY A 651 -29.04 -9.97 17.09
C GLY A 651 -29.52 -11.02 18.10
N GLY A 652 -30.55 -11.77 17.74
CA GLY A 652 -31.14 -12.80 18.62
C GLY A 652 -31.96 -12.26 19.80
N GLY A 653 -32.04 -10.95 20.02
CA GLY A 653 -32.79 -10.36 21.13
C GLY A 653 -31.98 -10.21 22.43
N GLN A 654 -30.65 -10.34 22.36
CA GLN A 654 -29.74 -10.10 23.46
C GLN A 654 -29.68 -8.61 23.80
N VAL A 655 -29.75 -8.29 25.09
CA VAL A 655 -29.61 -6.93 25.62
C VAL A 655 -28.55 -6.94 26.73
N ARG A 656 -27.52 -6.11 26.59
CA ARG A 656 -26.43 -5.94 27.55
C ARG A 656 -26.49 -4.54 28.14
N LEU A 657 -26.36 -4.46 29.46
CA LEU A 657 -26.35 -3.21 30.21
C LEU A 657 -24.92 -2.94 30.71
N PHE A 658 -24.44 -1.72 30.52
CA PHE A 658 -23.12 -1.27 30.93
C PHE A 658 -23.22 -0.05 31.84
N ASP A 659 -22.33 -0.01 32.82
CA ASP A 659 -22.04 1.19 33.60
C ASP A 659 -20.90 1.95 32.93
N VAL A 660 -21.11 3.23 32.66
CA VAL A 660 -20.26 4.07 31.82
C VAL A 660 -20.03 5.41 32.49
N SER A 661 -18.82 5.94 32.35
CA SER A 661 -18.45 7.28 32.83
C SER A 661 -17.99 8.15 31.65
N ASP A 662 -17.33 9.28 31.94
CA ASP A 662 -16.62 10.06 30.93
C ASP A 662 -15.24 9.46 30.57
N ARG A 663 -14.91 8.30 31.17
CA ARG A 663 -13.70 7.51 30.89
C ARG A 663 -14.03 6.17 30.23
N GLY A 664 -15.11 6.13 29.44
CA GLY A 664 -15.55 4.91 28.78
C GLY A 664 -16.33 3.94 29.69
N ILE A 665 -16.30 2.65 29.33
CA ILE A 665 -17.07 1.59 29.99
C ILE A 665 -16.35 1.13 31.28
N ASN A 666 -17.00 1.34 32.43
CA ASN A 666 -16.48 0.89 33.71
C ASN A 666 -16.61 -0.64 33.86
N ARG A 667 -17.79 -1.19 33.49
CA ARG A 667 -18.10 -2.63 33.53
C ARG A 667 -19.39 -2.98 32.80
N GLN A 668 -19.51 -4.23 32.37
CA GLN A 668 -20.80 -4.83 32.01
C GLN A 668 -21.56 -5.26 33.28
N VAL A 669 -22.81 -4.83 33.44
CA VAL A 669 -23.61 -5.06 34.65
C VAL A 669 -24.46 -6.32 34.53
N THR A 670 -25.16 -6.51 33.41
CA THR A 670 -25.98 -7.70 33.16
C THR A 670 -26.15 -7.99 31.67
N THR A 671 -26.64 -9.19 31.38
CA THR A 671 -27.16 -9.57 30.06
C THR A 671 -28.50 -10.25 30.24
N PHE A 672 -29.51 -9.85 29.47
CA PHE A 672 -30.82 -10.48 29.45
C PHE A 672 -31.36 -10.58 28.02
N ARG A 673 -32.45 -11.30 27.84
CA ARG A 673 -33.12 -11.47 26.55
C ARG A 673 -34.52 -10.90 26.62
N ALA A 674 -34.91 -10.10 25.63
CA ALA A 674 -36.27 -9.60 25.52
C ALA A 674 -37.23 -10.74 25.10
N PRO A 675 -38.22 -11.17 25.93
CA PRO A 675 -39.17 -12.23 25.59
C PRO A 675 -40.29 -11.69 24.70
N GLY A 676 -40.65 -12.41 23.63
CA GLY A 676 -41.77 -12.06 22.75
C GLY A 676 -41.48 -12.09 21.24
N GLY A 677 -40.22 -12.27 20.84
CA GLY A 677 -39.86 -12.58 19.46
C GLY A 677 -38.39 -12.95 19.41
N GLY A 678 -38.08 -14.23 19.17
CA GLY A 678 -36.70 -14.71 18.98
C GLY A 678 -36.09 -14.20 17.68
N GLY A 679 -36.05 -12.87 17.51
CA GLY A 679 -35.68 -12.18 16.29
C GLY A 679 -34.92 -10.88 16.58
N ARG A 680 -34.36 -10.31 15.52
CA ARG A 680 -33.54 -9.09 15.50
C ARG A 680 -34.25 -7.92 16.20
N LEU A 681 -33.58 -7.30 17.17
CA LEU A 681 -33.96 -5.98 17.69
C LEU A 681 -33.54 -4.93 16.67
N GLY A 682 -34.47 -4.05 16.29
CA GLY A 682 -34.23 -3.01 15.31
C GLY A 682 -34.22 -1.61 15.92
N GLY A 683 -34.59 -1.43 17.19
CA GLY A 683 -34.49 -0.13 17.86
C GLY A 683 -34.23 -0.25 19.36
N VAL A 684 -33.45 0.68 19.90
CA VAL A 684 -33.18 0.81 21.34
C VAL A 684 -33.17 2.29 21.72
N ALA A 685 -33.75 2.62 22.86
CA ALA A 685 -33.65 3.95 23.46
C ALA A 685 -33.81 3.88 24.99
N ILE A 686 -33.46 4.95 25.70
CA ILE A 686 -33.63 5.06 27.16
C ILE A 686 -34.51 6.27 27.43
N LEU A 687 -35.55 6.12 28.26
CA LEU A 687 -36.41 7.22 28.68
C LEU A 687 -35.63 8.14 29.66
N PRO A 688 -35.37 9.41 29.29
CA PRO A 688 -34.56 10.31 30.11
C PRO A 688 -35.08 10.48 31.54
N GLY A 689 -34.18 10.56 32.52
CA GLY A 689 -34.53 10.74 33.93
C GLY A 689 -35.25 9.54 34.57
N THR A 690 -35.36 8.41 33.85
CA THR A 690 -35.94 7.17 34.35
C THR A 690 -34.95 6.02 34.23
N SER A 691 -35.25 4.90 34.85
CA SER A 691 -34.55 3.63 34.60
C SER A 691 -35.35 2.76 33.63
N THR A 692 -35.86 3.32 32.54
CA THR A 692 -36.69 2.58 31.57
C THR A 692 -36.02 2.51 30.20
N VAL A 693 -35.78 1.29 29.72
CA VAL A 693 -35.24 0.98 28.39
C VAL A 693 -36.38 0.62 27.45
N LEU A 694 -36.37 1.20 26.25
CA LEU A 694 -37.32 0.89 25.18
C LEU A 694 -36.64 -0.01 24.15
N LEU A 695 -37.31 -1.11 23.80
CA LEU A 695 -36.81 -2.10 22.86
C LEU A 695 -37.84 -2.33 21.75
N GLY A 696 -37.42 -2.05 20.52
CA GLY A 696 -38.18 -2.23 19.30
C GLY A 696 -37.70 -3.45 18.50
N GLY A 697 -38.63 -4.23 17.98
CA GLY A 697 -38.36 -5.42 17.17
C GLY A 697 -39.54 -5.80 16.30
N ARG A 698 -39.67 -7.09 15.97
CA ARG A 698 -40.70 -7.62 15.06
C ARG A 698 -42.13 -7.32 15.53
N GLY A 699 -42.74 -6.25 15.04
CA GLY A 699 -44.09 -5.81 15.40
C GLY A 699 -44.28 -5.34 16.85
N THR A 700 -43.22 -5.18 17.64
CA THR A 700 -43.32 -4.88 19.08
C THR A 700 -42.43 -3.73 19.51
N LEU A 701 -42.95 -2.90 20.39
CA LEU A 701 -42.19 -1.89 21.15
C LEU A 701 -42.49 -2.09 22.64
N THR A 702 -41.48 -2.49 23.40
CA THR A 702 -41.62 -2.89 24.83
C THR A 702 -40.78 -1.98 25.72
N ALA A 703 -41.30 -1.64 26.90
CA ALA A 703 -40.62 -0.87 27.92
C ALA A 703 -40.16 -1.78 29.07
N TRP A 704 -38.92 -1.59 29.52
CA TRP A 704 -38.25 -2.41 30.51
C TRP A 704 -37.73 -1.54 31.63
N ASN A 705 -38.16 -1.81 32.87
CA ASN A 705 -37.61 -1.19 34.05
C ASN A 705 -36.29 -1.88 34.42
N VAL A 706 -35.22 -1.08 34.46
CA VAL A 706 -33.84 -1.44 34.79
C VAL A 706 -33.33 -0.67 36.02
N ALA A 707 -34.23 -0.21 36.90
CA ALA A 707 -33.87 0.46 38.15
C ALA A 707 -33.00 -0.43 39.05
N ASP A 708 -33.24 -1.74 39.00
CA ASP A 708 -32.26 -2.75 39.37
C ASP A 708 -31.66 -3.35 38.09
N PRO A 709 -30.49 -2.87 37.62
CA PRO A 709 -29.90 -3.37 36.39
C PRO A 709 -29.53 -4.85 36.45
N ALA A 710 -29.39 -5.45 37.65
CA ALA A 710 -29.14 -6.88 37.77
C ALA A 710 -30.40 -7.72 37.49
N HIS A 711 -31.59 -7.13 37.68
CA HIS A 711 -32.88 -7.80 37.48
C HIS A 711 -33.86 -6.95 36.63
N PRO A 712 -33.61 -6.81 35.32
CA PRO A 712 -34.53 -6.11 34.42
C PRO A 712 -35.92 -6.73 34.38
N VAL A 713 -36.97 -5.92 34.45
CA VAL A 713 -38.37 -6.38 34.38
C VAL A 713 -39.15 -5.64 33.30
N ARG A 714 -39.95 -6.36 32.52
CA ARG A 714 -40.85 -5.77 31.52
C ARG A 714 -41.94 -4.96 32.23
N ALA A 715 -42.04 -3.68 31.91
CA ALA A 715 -42.97 -2.74 32.53
C ALA A 715 -44.31 -2.67 31.78
N PHE A 716 -44.28 -2.37 30.47
CA PHE A 716 -45.47 -2.25 29.63
C PHE A 716 -45.12 -2.33 28.13
N ASP A 717 -46.14 -2.45 27.28
CA ASP A 717 -46.02 -2.47 25.82
C ASP A 717 -46.66 -1.22 25.22
N PHE A 718 -46.10 -0.72 24.12
CA PHE A 718 -46.68 0.40 23.39
C PHE A 718 -47.89 -0.03 22.55
N PRO A 719 -48.98 0.75 22.53
CA PRO A 719 -50.16 0.42 21.75
C PRO A 719 -49.96 0.71 20.25
N ALA A 720 -50.67 -0.04 19.40
CA ALA A 720 -50.83 0.23 17.96
C ALA A 720 -49.52 0.33 17.13
N VAL A 721 -48.51 -0.48 17.48
CA VAL A 721 -47.28 -0.63 16.67
C VAL A 721 -47.64 -1.26 15.31
N GLY A 722 -47.35 -0.53 14.23
CA GLY A 722 -47.83 -0.83 12.88
C GLY A 722 -46.96 -1.77 12.05
N GLY A 723 -45.84 -2.27 12.60
CA GLY A 723 -44.86 -3.06 11.87
C GLY A 723 -43.54 -3.21 12.62
N ASP A 724 -42.47 -3.56 11.91
CA ASP A 724 -41.17 -3.82 12.50
C ASP A 724 -40.44 -2.51 12.83
N VAL A 725 -40.02 -2.36 14.09
CA VAL A 725 -39.33 -1.14 14.54
C VAL A 725 -37.85 -1.22 14.17
N ASN A 726 -37.37 -0.29 13.34
CA ASN A 726 -36.00 -0.22 12.82
C ASN A 726 -35.15 0.95 13.34
N ALA A 727 -35.77 1.89 14.05
CA ALA A 727 -35.07 2.93 14.80
C ALA A 727 -35.98 3.45 15.90
N LEU A 728 -35.41 3.91 17.01
CA LEU A 728 -36.13 4.55 18.11
C LEU A 728 -35.43 5.84 18.51
N SER A 729 -36.22 6.86 18.80
CA SER A 729 -35.75 8.12 19.37
C SER A 729 -36.74 8.62 20.42
N VAL A 730 -36.25 9.30 21.45
CA VAL A 730 -37.03 9.78 22.59
C VAL A 730 -36.74 11.25 22.79
N SER A 731 -37.77 12.05 23.06
CA SER A 731 -37.58 13.47 23.34
C SER A 731 -36.82 13.67 24.66
N PRO A 732 -36.03 14.76 24.81
CA PRO A 732 -35.26 15.03 26.03
C PRO A 732 -36.10 15.10 27.31
N ASP A 733 -37.37 15.50 27.21
CA ASP A 733 -38.33 15.54 28.32
C ASP A 733 -39.03 14.18 28.60
N GLY A 734 -38.74 13.15 27.80
CA GLY A 734 -39.33 11.82 27.90
C GLY A 734 -40.82 11.74 27.53
N ARG A 735 -41.40 12.80 26.96
CA ARG A 735 -42.84 12.84 26.61
C ARG A 735 -43.16 12.23 25.25
N PHE A 736 -42.23 12.20 24.31
CA PHE A 736 -42.43 11.67 22.96
C PHE A 736 -41.50 10.51 22.66
N VAL A 737 -42.03 9.50 21.98
CA VAL A 737 -41.27 8.38 21.41
C VAL A 737 -41.57 8.32 19.92
N VAL A 738 -40.52 8.24 19.11
CA VAL A 738 -40.59 8.12 17.65
C VAL A 738 -39.99 6.79 17.25
N ALA A 739 -40.72 6.03 16.43
CA ALA A 739 -40.24 4.81 15.82
C ALA A 739 -40.27 4.92 14.30
N SER A 740 -39.17 4.52 13.65
CA SER A 740 -39.16 4.30 12.21
C SER A 740 -39.63 2.87 11.93
N VAL A 741 -40.69 2.73 11.14
CA VAL A 741 -41.38 1.46 10.85
C VAL A 741 -41.58 1.35 9.34
N PRO A 742 -40.80 0.52 8.62
CA PRO A 742 -40.82 0.47 7.16
C PRO A 742 -42.21 0.30 6.54
N GLU A 743 -43.09 -0.46 7.19
CA GLU A 743 -44.44 -0.76 6.70
C GLU A 743 -45.37 0.46 6.70
N VAL A 744 -45.15 1.41 7.60
CA VAL A 744 -46.04 2.56 7.82
C VAL A 744 -45.32 3.93 7.87
N GLY A 745 -44.01 3.96 7.68
CA GLY A 745 -43.18 5.17 7.70
C GLY A 745 -42.62 5.49 9.10
N VAL A 746 -43.16 6.52 9.75
CA VAL A 746 -42.77 6.95 11.09
C VAL A 746 -44.01 6.93 11.97
N GLN A 747 -43.90 6.34 13.16
CA GLN A 747 -44.94 6.37 14.18
C GLN A 747 -44.46 7.15 15.39
N VAL A 748 -45.37 7.92 15.99
CA VAL A 748 -45.05 8.74 17.16
C VAL A 748 -46.06 8.49 18.26
N TRP A 749 -45.60 8.41 19.50
CA TRP A 749 -46.43 8.33 20.69
C TRP A 749 -46.12 9.50 21.62
N VAL A 750 -47.16 10.04 22.23
CA VAL A 750 -47.05 11.02 23.32
C VAL A 750 -47.51 10.40 24.62
N ASN A 751 -46.81 10.74 25.71
CA ASN A 751 -47.21 10.42 27.06
C ASN A 751 -48.08 11.55 27.62
N SER A 752 -49.34 11.21 27.91
CA SER A 752 -50.29 12.08 28.61
C SER A 752 -50.68 11.38 29.92
N ASP A 753 -50.20 11.90 31.05
CA ASP A 753 -50.51 11.41 32.41
C ASP A 753 -50.22 9.91 32.65
N GLY A 754 -49.08 9.42 32.14
CA GLY A 754 -48.63 8.03 32.35
C GLY A 754 -49.19 7.04 31.33
N THR A 755 -49.95 7.51 30.34
CA THR A 755 -50.50 6.69 29.25
C THR A 755 -49.91 7.12 27.91
N TRP A 756 -49.35 6.16 27.17
CA TRP A 756 -48.85 6.38 25.82
C TRP A 756 -49.98 6.27 24.79
N ARG A 757 -50.14 7.30 23.96
CA ARG A 757 -51.12 7.32 22.86
C ARG A 757 -50.46 7.67 21.53
N PRO A 758 -50.83 7.03 20.41
CA PRO A 758 -50.29 7.36 19.10
C PRO A 758 -50.75 8.76 18.67
N VAL A 759 -49.85 9.53 18.08
CA VAL A 759 -50.11 10.84 17.47
C VAL A 759 -49.96 10.71 15.96
N PRO A 760 -50.97 11.14 15.17
CA PRO A 760 -50.88 11.05 13.72
C PRO A 760 -49.87 12.06 13.16
N LEU A 761 -48.97 11.61 12.29
CA LEU A 761 -48.16 12.48 11.44
C LEU A 761 -48.93 12.86 10.16
N PRO A 762 -48.85 14.12 9.68
CA PRO A 762 -49.46 14.54 8.41
C PRO A 762 -48.94 13.72 7.20
N GLY A 763 -49.80 13.47 6.21
CA GLY A 763 -49.66 12.45 5.15
C GLY A 763 -48.56 12.62 4.08
N LYS A 764 -47.30 12.85 4.47
CA LYS A 764 -46.12 12.91 3.57
C LYS A 764 -45.01 11.88 3.88
N VAL A 765 -45.28 10.92 4.77
CA VAL A 765 -44.31 9.93 5.25
C VAL A 765 -44.59 8.57 4.58
N ALA A 766 -44.10 8.36 3.36
CA ALA A 766 -44.27 7.08 2.65
C ALA A 766 -42.91 6.50 2.22
N GLY A 767 -42.43 5.47 2.96
CA GLY A 767 -41.29 4.54 2.69
C GLY A 767 -39.96 5.16 2.23
N VAL A 768 -38.76 4.90 2.77
CA VAL A 768 -38.17 3.83 3.59
C VAL A 768 -37.64 4.43 4.90
N ALA A 769 -37.74 3.66 5.99
CA ALA A 769 -37.37 4.03 7.37
C ALA A 769 -35.85 4.28 7.55
N GLY A 770 -35.45 5.55 7.62
CA GLY A 770 -34.13 6.03 8.08
C GLY A 770 -34.17 6.49 9.55
N ALA A 771 -33.19 7.31 9.94
CA ALA A 771 -33.06 7.79 11.33
C ALA A 771 -34.08 8.86 11.72
N ALA A 772 -34.24 9.06 13.03
CA ALA A 772 -35.02 10.14 13.64
C ALA A 772 -34.26 10.74 14.83
N ALA A 773 -34.31 12.06 14.99
CA ALA A 773 -33.62 12.77 16.08
C ALA A 773 -34.42 13.98 16.57
N PHE A 774 -34.51 14.13 17.89
CA PHE A 774 -35.03 15.34 18.52
C PHE A 774 -33.93 16.38 18.74
N SER A 775 -34.28 17.65 18.68
CA SER A 775 -33.40 18.72 19.14
C SER A 775 -33.22 18.64 20.67
N PRO A 776 -32.10 19.14 21.23
CA PRO A 776 -31.83 19.09 22.67
C PRO A 776 -32.87 19.82 23.53
N ASP A 777 -33.57 20.81 22.97
CA ASP A 777 -34.65 21.54 23.63
C ASP A 777 -36.02 20.84 23.52
N GLY A 778 -36.10 19.72 22.78
CA GLY A 778 -37.33 18.96 22.56
C GLY A 778 -38.38 19.65 21.70
N ARG A 779 -38.06 20.75 21.01
CA ARG A 779 -39.03 21.53 20.21
C ARG A 779 -39.05 21.15 18.74
N SER A 780 -38.01 20.49 18.25
CA SER A 780 -37.86 20.10 16.86
C SER A 780 -37.58 18.60 16.74
N LEU A 781 -38.02 18.03 15.62
CA LEU A 781 -37.79 16.64 15.25
C LEU A 781 -37.35 16.60 13.78
N ALA A 782 -36.32 15.81 13.48
CA ALA A 782 -35.91 15.49 12.12
C ALA A 782 -36.16 14.00 11.86
N THR A 783 -36.69 13.65 10.69
CA THR A 783 -36.94 12.26 10.30
C THR A 783 -36.51 12.00 8.86
N SER A 784 -35.78 10.92 8.62
CA SER A 784 -35.50 10.43 7.27
C SER A 784 -36.46 9.30 6.93
N SER A 785 -37.45 9.55 6.07
CA SER A 785 -38.56 8.62 5.82
C SER A 785 -38.92 8.41 4.35
N ALA A 786 -38.28 9.15 3.44
CA ALA A 786 -38.48 9.09 1.99
C ALA A 786 -37.14 9.23 1.29
N ASN A 787 -36.90 8.42 0.23
CA ASN A 787 -35.67 8.53 -0.56
C ASN A 787 -35.47 9.99 -1.01
N ARG A 788 -34.28 10.55 -0.73
CA ARG A 788 -33.78 11.88 -1.13
C ARG A 788 -34.18 13.09 -0.27
N ARG A 789 -34.74 12.94 0.93
CA ARG A 789 -34.88 14.09 1.86
C ARG A 789 -34.90 13.73 3.34
N ILE A 790 -34.68 14.73 4.18
CA ILE A 790 -34.94 14.70 5.63
C ILE A 790 -36.09 15.67 5.90
N ASP A 791 -37.16 15.21 6.54
CA ASP A 791 -38.31 16.03 6.93
C ASP A 791 -38.06 16.67 8.30
N LEU A 792 -38.37 17.97 8.42
CA LEU A 792 -38.25 18.74 9.65
C LEU A 792 -39.63 19.06 10.23
N TRP A 793 -39.75 18.88 11.54
CA TRP A 793 -40.99 19.05 12.29
C TRP A 793 -40.77 19.89 13.53
N ARG A 794 -41.82 20.59 13.95
CA ARG A 794 -41.92 21.29 15.23
C ARG A 794 -42.96 20.63 16.11
N ILE A 795 -42.65 20.52 17.39
CA ILE A 795 -43.56 20.03 18.42
C ILE A 795 -44.32 21.22 19.01
N ASP A 796 -45.64 21.15 19.00
CA ASP A 796 -46.55 22.18 19.51
C ASP A 796 -47.56 21.55 20.48
N GLY A 797 -47.24 21.58 21.78
CA GLY A 797 -48.01 20.84 22.77
C GLY A 797 -47.91 19.32 22.54
N ASP A 798 -49.02 18.68 22.19
CA ASP A 798 -49.09 17.26 21.85
C ASP A 798 -49.12 17.01 20.32
N ASP A 799 -49.10 18.08 19.50
CA ASP A 799 -49.17 18.02 18.05
C ASP A 799 -47.79 18.14 17.39
N ILE A 800 -47.64 17.52 16.21
CA ILE A 800 -46.41 17.58 15.39
C ILE A 800 -46.73 18.26 14.06
N VAL A 801 -46.04 19.36 13.79
CA VAL A 801 -46.28 20.24 12.63
C VAL A 801 -45.08 20.25 11.71
N ALA A 802 -45.27 20.00 10.42
CA ALA A 802 -44.20 20.10 9.43
C ALA A 802 -43.70 21.55 9.30
N THR A 803 -42.38 21.75 9.37
CA THR A 803 -41.75 23.08 9.29
C THR A 803 -40.82 23.26 8.10
N GLY A 804 -40.28 22.18 7.55
CA GLY A 804 -39.44 22.23 6.36
C GLY A 804 -38.93 20.87 5.91
N GLU A 805 -38.04 20.88 4.92
CA GLU A 805 -37.38 19.68 4.41
C GLU A 805 -35.96 20.02 3.95
N ILE A 806 -35.04 19.09 4.16
CA ILE A 806 -33.67 19.15 3.66
C ILE A 806 -33.58 18.20 2.46
N PRO A 807 -33.41 18.70 1.23
CA PRO A 807 -33.18 17.84 0.08
C PRO A 807 -31.79 17.18 0.19
N LEU A 808 -31.70 15.89 -0.12
CA LEU A 808 -30.43 15.18 -0.28
C LEU A 808 -30.13 15.12 -1.79
N ASP A 809 -28.98 15.64 -2.23
CA ASP A 809 -28.69 15.94 -3.64
C ASP A 809 -28.90 14.77 -4.63
N ALA A 810 -29.38 15.14 -5.83
CA ALA A 810 -30.18 14.35 -6.77
C ALA A 810 -29.47 13.30 -7.65
N TRP A 811 -28.23 12.89 -7.36
CA TRP A 811 -27.40 12.12 -8.31
C TRP A 811 -27.58 10.59 -8.27
N ARG A 812 -28.32 10.03 -7.29
CA ARG A 812 -28.59 8.58 -7.17
C ARG A 812 -29.99 8.29 -6.63
N ASP A 813 -30.68 7.29 -7.18
CA ASP A 813 -32.10 6.95 -6.90
C ASP A 813 -32.40 6.37 -5.49
N ASN A 814 -31.46 6.42 -4.53
CA ASN A 814 -31.60 5.73 -3.23
C ASN A 814 -30.84 6.36 -2.05
N GLU A 815 -30.79 7.70 -1.97
CA GLU A 815 -30.14 8.43 -0.88
C GLU A 815 -31.01 8.45 0.39
N LEU A 816 -30.42 8.10 1.55
CA LEU A 816 -31.09 8.02 2.85
C LEU A 816 -30.12 8.39 3.98
N ALA A 817 -30.60 9.12 4.99
CA ALA A 817 -29.85 9.32 6.23
C ALA A 817 -30.05 8.11 7.16
N GLN A 818 -28.99 7.34 7.37
CA GLN A 818 -28.99 6.18 8.27
C GLN A 818 -28.86 6.59 9.75
N GLY A 819 -28.18 7.70 10.01
CA GLY A 819 -28.04 8.31 11.33
C GLY A 819 -28.36 9.81 11.28
N LEU A 820 -29.03 10.31 12.31
CA LEU A 820 -29.31 11.73 12.51
C LEU A 820 -29.03 12.11 13.96
N THR A 821 -28.44 13.28 14.18
CA THR A 821 -28.31 13.88 15.50
C THR A 821 -28.25 15.39 15.40
N TYR A 822 -28.77 16.10 16.39
CA TYR A 822 -28.56 17.55 16.52
C TYR A 822 -27.25 17.83 17.25
N THR A 823 -26.65 18.99 16.97
CA THR A 823 -25.60 19.55 17.83
C THR A 823 -26.19 19.95 19.20
N PRO A 824 -25.38 20.00 20.28
CA PRO A 824 -25.86 20.33 21.62
C PRO A 824 -26.58 21.68 21.75
N ASP A 825 -26.28 22.64 20.87
CA ASP A 825 -26.94 23.95 20.81
C ASP A 825 -28.28 23.93 20.05
N GLY A 826 -28.62 22.82 19.39
CA GLY A 826 -29.85 22.65 18.61
C GLY A 826 -29.88 23.39 17.26
N THR A 827 -28.81 24.08 16.86
CA THR A 827 -28.80 24.93 15.65
C THR A 827 -28.42 24.17 14.38
N ARG A 828 -27.72 23.03 14.51
CA ARG A 828 -27.27 22.22 13.38
C ARG A 828 -27.75 20.79 13.50
N LEU A 829 -28.05 20.20 12.35
CA LEU A 829 -28.36 18.79 12.16
C LEU A 829 -27.19 18.10 11.46
N VAL A 830 -26.75 16.98 12.01
CA VAL A 830 -25.70 16.14 11.44
C VAL A 830 -26.34 14.86 10.90
N ALA A 831 -26.04 14.53 9.65
CA ALA A 831 -26.64 13.40 8.94
C ALA A 831 -25.58 12.45 8.39
N ALA A 832 -25.62 11.18 8.80
CA ALA A 832 -24.85 10.07 8.24
C ALA A 832 -25.57 9.49 7.02
N LEU A 833 -24.93 9.54 5.85
CA LEU A 833 -25.57 9.29 4.56
C LEU A 833 -25.06 8.03 3.85
N ARG A 834 -25.92 7.43 3.01
CA ARG A 834 -25.55 6.32 2.10
C ARG A 834 -24.60 6.75 0.97
N SER A 835 -24.51 8.04 0.69
CA SER A 835 -23.50 8.60 -0.21
C SER A 835 -22.07 8.59 0.35
N ARG A 836 -21.84 7.94 1.50
CA ARG A 836 -20.52 7.76 2.14
C ARG A 836 -19.95 9.06 2.70
N VAL A 837 -20.85 9.94 3.13
CA VAL A 837 -20.50 11.24 3.71
C VAL A 837 -21.33 11.50 4.96
N ILE A 838 -20.83 12.42 5.78
CA ILE A 838 -21.59 13.05 6.85
C ILE A 838 -21.81 14.50 6.48
N ASP A 839 -23.06 14.93 6.42
CA ASP A 839 -23.42 16.31 6.13
C ASP A 839 -23.86 17.04 7.40
N VAL A 840 -23.37 18.28 7.57
CA VAL A 840 -23.81 19.18 8.64
C VAL A 840 -24.62 20.30 8.02
N VAL A 841 -25.84 20.46 8.50
CA VAL A 841 -26.84 21.40 7.98
C VAL A 841 -27.27 22.34 9.09
N ASP A 842 -27.14 23.64 8.86
CA ASP A 842 -27.73 24.68 9.70
C ASP A 842 -29.26 24.65 9.53
N VAL A 843 -29.95 24.46 10.64
CA VAL A 843 -31.42 24.34 10.74
C VAL A 843 -32.00 25.37 11.70
N SER A 844 -31.25 26.44 12.00
CA SER A 844 -31.72 27.56 12.81
C SER A 844 -32.99 28.21 12.23
N ASP A 845 -33.09 28.24 10.90
CA ASP A 845 -34.32 28.47 10.16
C ASP A 845 -34.75 27.17 9.45
N PRO A 846 -35.69 26.39 10.01
CA PRO A 846 -36.10 25.12 9.43
C PRO A 846 -36.79 25.28 8.07
N ALA A 847 -37.26 26.48 7.71
CA ALA A 847 -37.84 26.76 6.39
C ALA A 847 -36.77 27.00 5.31
N ALA A 848 -35.52 27.25 5.70
CA ALA A 848 -34.40 27.54 4.80
C ALA A 848 -33.09 26.84 5.27
N PRO A 849 -33.08 25.51 5.36
CA PRO A 849 -31.90 24.79 5.83
C PRO A 849 -30.71 24.94 4.87
N ARG A 850 -29.49 25.03 5.41
CA ARG A 850 -28.27 25.25 4.62
C ARG A 850 -27.15 24.32 5.04
N LYS A 851 -26.60 23.56 4.09
CA LYS A 851 -25.38 22.77 4.32
C LYS A 851 -24.20 23.68 4.67
N VAL A 852 -23.52 23.40 5.77
CA VAL A 852 -22.39 24.20 6.30
C VAL A 852 -21.07 23.44 6.29
N ALA A 853 -21.10 22.11 6.36
CA ALA A 853 -19.92 21.25 6.24
C ALA A 853 -20.31 19.89 5.65
N GLY A 854 -19.31 19.18 5.12
CA GLY A 854 -19.44 17.81 4.65
C GLY A 854 -18.14 17.06 4.89
N PHE A 855 -18.24 15.85 5.45
CA PHE A 855 -17.10 15.01 5.80
C PHE A 855 -17.17 13.71 4.99
N GLY A 856 -16.12 13.46 4.20
CA GLY A 856 -16.03 12.29 3.31
C GLY A 856 -14.92 11.33 3.71
N GLY A 857 -14.48 10.51 2.76
CA GLY A 857 -13.39 9.55 2.93
C GLY A 857 -13.83 8.16 3.38
N PHE A 858 -15.15 7.88 3.42
CA PHE A 858 -15.67 6.54 3.66
C PHE A 858 -15.74 5.71 2.37
N ASP A 859 -15.36 4.44 2.44
CA ASP A 859 -15.40 3.52 1.31
C ASP A 859 -16.80 2.88 1.14
N SER A 860 -17.64 3.00 2.17
CA SER A 860 -18.99 2.45 2.24
C SER A 860 -19.95 3.42 2.95
N TYR A 861 -21.20 3.00 3.17
CA TYR A 861 -22.25 3.83 3.78
C TYR A 861 -21.89 4.20 5.21
N VAL A 862 -22.27 5.41 5.64
CA VAL A 862 -22.19 5.80 7.06
C VAL A 862 -23.48 5.35 7.73
N THR A 863 -23.38 4.46 8.72
CA THR A 863 -24.51 3.78 9.38
C THR A 863 -25.06 4.56 10.57
N ALA A 864 -24.20 5.24 11.31
CA ALA A 864 -24.56 6.04 12.47
C ALA A 864 -23.63 7.24 12.64
N VAL A 865 -24.10 8.25 13.38
CA VAL A 865 -23.32 9.44 13.72
C VAL A 865 -23.61 9.88 15.16
N ALA A 866 -22.59 10.38 15.84
CA ALA A 866 -22.69 10.99 17.17
C ALA A 866 -21.91 12.31 17.21
N VAL A 867 -22.34 13.22 18.10
CA VAL A 867 -21.64 14.48 18.39
C VAL A 867 -21.25 14.45 19.87
N ASN A 868 -20.04 14.89 20.19
CA ASN A 868 -19.59 14.94 21.59
C ASN A 868 -20.36 16.01 22.38
N ALA A 869 -20.30 15.95 23.72
CA ALA A 869 -21.05 16.87 24.58
C ALA A 869 -20.66 18.36 24.39
N ALA A 870 -19.41 18.61 23.98
CA ALA A 870 -18.90 19.95 23.70
C ALA A 870 -19.39 20.52 22.34
N GLY A 871 -19.89 19.67 21.44
CA GLY A 871 -20.25 20.07 20.08
C GLY A 871 -19.05 20.39 19.18
N THR A 872 -17.87 19.86 19.52
CA THR A 872 -16.61 20.12 18.81
C THR A 872 -16.18 18.96 17.92
N GLU A 873 -16.65 17.73 18.18
CA GLU A 873 -16.28 16.54 17.39
C GLU A 873 -17.50 15.75 16.93
N ILE A 874 -17.33 15.09 15.79
CA ILE A 874 -18.32 14.19 15.19
C ILE A 874 -17.70 12.82 14.97
N ALA A 875 -18.36 11.76 15.44
CA ALA A 875 -17.98 10.38 15.17
C ALA A 875 -18.93 9.76 14.15
N GLY A 876 -18.39 9.19 13.07
CA GLY A 876 -19.14 8.43 12.08
C GLY A 876 -18.79 6.95 12.10
N ALA A 877 -19.81 6.09 12.10
CA ALA A 877 -19.65 4.65 11.94
C ALA A 877 -19.79 4.27 10.46
N GLY A 878 -18.77 3.65 9.89
CA GLY A 878 -18.75 3.20 8.49
C GLY A 878 -19.03 1.71 8.34
N ALA A 879 -19.78 1.36 7.30
CA ALA A 879 -19.91 -0.03 6.81
C ALA A 879 -18.69 -0.47 5.97
N ASP A 880 -17.55 0.19 6.16
CA ASP A 880 -16.24 -0.12 5.61
C ASP A 880 -15.28 -0.58 6.72
N ASN A 881 -15.83 -1.02 7.86
CA ASN A 881 -15.10 -1.46 9.06
C ASN A 881 -14.30 -0.35 9.74
N THR A 882 -14.66 0.92 9.57
CA THR A 882 -13.98 2.05 10.22
C THR A 882 -14.92 2.93 11.01
N LEU A 883 -14.37 3.58 12.04
CA LEU A 883 -14.93 4.76 12.68
C LEU A 883 -14.06 5.96 12.29
N ARG A 884 -14.68 7.08 11.93
CA ARG A 884 -13.96 8.31 11.64
C ARG A 884 -14.42 9.43 12.55
N ILE A 885 -13.47 10.07 13.23
CA ILE A 885 -13.71 11.19 14.14
C ILE A 885 -13.23 12.47 13.46
N PHE A 886 -14.12 13.43 13.31
CA PHE A 886 -13.86 14.70 12.65
C PHE A 886 -13.94 15.86 13.65
N ASP A 887 -13.05 16.83 13.50
CA ASP A 887 -13.11 18.11 14.21
C ASP A 887 -14.11 19.04 13.49
N LEU A 888 -15.18 19.42 14.20
CA LEU A 888 -16.21 20.32 13.69
C LEU A 888 -15.77 21.79 13.69
N THR A 889 -14.76 22.14 14.49
CA THR A 889 -14.17 23.48 14.55
C THR A 889 -13.15 23.71 13.43
N ASN A 890 -12.53 22.64 12.94
CA ASN A 890 -11.61 22.64 11.80
C ASN A 890 -12.00 21.57 10.76
N PRO A 891 -12.99 21.84 9.89
CA PRO A 891 -13.48 20.84 8.93
C PRO A 891 -12.46 20.36 7.88
N SER A 892 -11.33 21.06 7.73
CA SER A 892 -10.23 20.67 6.85
C SER A 892 -9.21 19.72 7.49
N ALA A 893 -9.27 19.51 8.81
CA ALA A 893 -8.39 18.57 9.48
C ALA A 893 -8.65 17.14 9.02
N ALA A 894 -7.58 16.34 8.90
CA ALA A 894 -7.70 14.92 8.62
C ALA A 894 -8.44 14.21 9.77
N PRO A 895 -9.37 13.28 9.49
CA PRO A 895 -10.06 12.56 10.54
C PRO A 895 -9.13 11.60 11.28
N ARG A 896 -9.41 11.37 12.57
CA ARG A 896 -8.88 10.20 13.28
C ARG A 896 -9.66 8.97 12.83
N ILE A 897 -8.97 7.98 12.31
CA ILE A 897 -9.56 6.71 11.85
C ILE A 897 -9.30 5.64 12.90
N LEU A 898 -10.35 4.93 13.32
CA LEU A 898 -10.28 3.78 14.22
C LEU A 898 -10.82 2.55 13.48
N THR A 899 -10.09 1.45 13.52
CA THR A 899 -10.42 0.25 12.74
C THR A 899 -11.23 -0.76 13.56
N ALA A 900 -12.41 -1.12 13.07
CA ALA A 900 -13.26 -2.13 13.69
C ALA A 900 -13.11 -3.49 12.97
N ALA A 901 -13.31 -4.59 13.70
CA ALA A 901 -13.20 -5.95 13.16
C ALA A 901 -14.30 -6.30 12.13
N SER A 902 -15.39 -5.54 12.14
CA SER A 902 -16.54 -5.73 11.27
C SER A 902 -17.28 -4.41 11.10
N ASN A 903 -18.36 -4.41 10.32
CA ASN A 903 -19.09 -3.19 9.98
C ASN A 903 -19.53 -2.49 11.27
N ALA A 904 -19.16 -1.22 11.42
CA ALA A 904 -19.64 -0.42 12.54
C ALA A 904 -21.12 -0.09 12.31
N VAL A 905 -21.95 -0.32 13.32
CA VAL A 905 -23.42 -0.20 13.26
C VAL A 905 -23.92 1.01 14.05
N SER A 906 -23.33 1.26 15.23
CA SER A 906 -23.75 2.34 16.12
C SER A 906 -22.54 2.91 16.85
N VAL A 907 -22.58 4.20 17.17
CA VAL A 907 -21.49 4.94 17.82
C VAL A 907 -22.05 5.97 18.81
N VAL A 908 -21.39 6.14 19.96
CA VAL A 908 -21.71 7.14 20.99
C VAL A 908 -20.43 7.66 21.65
N PHE A 909 -20.46 8.89 22.17
CA PHE A 909 -19.37 9.45 22.96
C PHE A 909 -19.50 9.16 24.46
N ALA A 910 -18.36 9.10 25.14
CA ALA A 910 -18.22 8.91 26.57
C ALA A 910 -17.07 9.76 27.12
N GLY A 911 -17.31 11.06 27.34
CA GLY A 911 -16.21 12.01 27.45
C GLY A 911 -15.42 12.01 26.14
N ASP A 912 -14.12 11.75 26.22
CA ASP A 912 -13.22 11.65 25.04
C ASP A 912 -13.14 10.24 24.46
N HIS A 913 -13.81 9.26 25.08
CA HIS A 913 -13.91 7.91 24.56
C HIS A 913 -14.98 7.82 23.46
N VAL A 914 -14.72 6.94 22.49
CA VAL A 914 -15.66 6.59 21.43
C VAL A 914 -16.11 5.15 21.64
N ILE A 915 -17.39 4.95 21.95
CA ILE A 915 -17.96 3.61 22.10
C ILE A 915 -18.71 3.28 20.83
N ALA A 916 -18.34 2.18 20.19
CA ALA A 916 -18.97 1.69 18.98
C ALA A 916 -19.41 0.24 19.12
N SER A 917 -20.28 -0.18 18.20
CA SER A 917 -20.71 -1.57 18.11
C SER A 917 -20.76 -2.02 16.66
N SER A 918 -20.62 -3.31 16.45
CA SER A 918 -20.49 -3.93 15.14
C SER A 918 -21.57 -4.98 14.87
N ASP A 919 -21.66 -5.43 13.62
CA ASP A 919 -22.62 -6.44 13.17
C ASP A 919 -22.26 -7.89 13.55
N ASP A 920 -21.07 -8.10 14.11
CA ASP A 920 -20.61 -9.36 14.69
C ASP A 920 -20.99 -9.52 16.17
N GLY A 921 -21.74 -8.57 16.75
CA GLY A 921 -22.16 -8.61 18.14
C GLY A 921 -21.22 -7.90 19.12
N ARG A 922 -20.07 -7.37 18.69
CA ARG A 922 -19.10 -6.74 19.60
C ARG A 922 -19.49 -5.30 19.95
N VAL A 923 -19.12 -4.90 21.17
CA VAL A 923 -19.07 -3.50 21.61
C VAL A 923 -17.61 -3.17 21.89
N GLN A 924 -17.13 -2.08 21.32
CA GLN A 924 -15.75 -1.61 21.45
C GLN A 924 -15.74 -0.23 22.09
N ASP A 925 -14.95 -0.04 23.13
CA ASP A 925 -14.73 1.24 23.79
C ASP A 925 -13.29 1.70 23.49
N TRP A 926 -13.19 2.73 22.66
CA TRP A 926 -11.94 3.30 22.19
C TRP A 926 -11.50 4.44 23.11
N PRO A 927 -10.39 4.27 23.86
CA PRO A 927 -9.82 5.36 24.62
C PRO A 927 -9.26 6.46 23.69
N PRO A 928 -9.08 7.69 24.18
CA PRO A 928 -8.41 8.73 23.41
C PRO A 928 -6.98 8.30 23.07
N THR A 929 -6.63 8.37 21.79
CA THR A 929 -5.26 8.11 21.31
C THR A 929 -4.35 9.27 21.67
N SER A 930 -3.38 9.05 22.55
CA SER A 930 -2.48 10.09 23.04
C SER A 930 -1.03 9.94 22.52
N ASN A 931 -0.72 8.80 21.91
CA ASN A 931 0.63 8.47 21.45
C ASN A 931 1.03 9.09 20.12
N ARG A 932 0.08 9.67 19.36
CA ARG A 932 0.33 10.33 18.08
C ARG A 932 -0.13 11.78 18.13
N THR A 933 0.78 12.69 17.86
CA THR A 933 0.55 14.13 17.89
C THR A 933 0.77 14.70 16.51
N VAL A 934 -0.25 15.37 15.96
CA VAL A 934 -0.15 16.09 14.68
C VAL A 934 0.48 17.46 14.95
N ILE A 935 1.60 17.74 14.29
CA ILE A 935 2.32 19.01 14.40
C ILE A 935 1.88 19.97 13.30
N GLY A 936 1.77 19.45 12.08
CA GLY A 936 1.46 20.22 10.88
C GLY A 936 1.15 19.29 9.70
N THR A 937 1.05 19.87 8.49
CA THR A 937 0.76 19.11 7.26
C THR A 937 2.00 18.64 6.50
N ASN A 938 3.18 19.10 6.90
CA ASN A 938 4.47 18.82 6.25
C ASN A 938 5.39 18.01 7.17
N SER A 939 6.49 17.49 6.61
CA SER A 939 7.51 16.75 7.35
C SER A 939 8.02 17.49 8.59
N VAL A 940 8.16 16.75 9.69
CA VAL A 940 8.89 17.19 10.89
C VAL A 940 10.29 16.59 10.82
N TYR A 941 11.30 17.42 10.56
CA TYR A 941 12.68 16.97 10.33
C TYR A 941 13.49 16.78 11.62
N GLN A 942 13.24 17.58 12.66
CA GLN A 942 13.97 17.54 13.93
C GLN A 942 13.02 17.77 15.11
N ILE A 943 13.23 17.02 16.20
CA ILE A 943 12.48 17.13 17.46
C ILE A 943 13.44 17.27 18.66
N PRO A 944 14.15 18.41 18.79
CA PRO A 944 15.09 18.60 19.90
C PRO A 944 14.34 18.67 21.23
N ALA A 945 14.90 18.04 22.24
CA ALA A 945 14.39 18.05 23.60
C ALA A 945 15.41 18.69 24.56
N ASN A 946 14.92 19.24 25.67
CA ASN A 946 15.78 19.74 26.74
C ASN A 946 16.53 18.59 27.43
N GLY A 947 17.50 18.92 28.29
CA GLY A 947 18.37 17.93 28.94
C GLY A 947 17.64 16.96 29.88
N SER A 948 16.49 17.37 30.43
CA SER A 948 15.61 16.49 31.23
C SER A 948 14.61 15.70 30.37
N THR A 949 14.61 15.92 29.05
CA THR A 949 13.66 15.34 28.09
C THR A 949 12.20 15.44 28.51
N THR A 950 11.86 16.55 29.17
CA THR A 950 10.47 16.86 29.59
C THR A 950 9.78 17.83 28.63
N ARG A 951 10.53 18.48 27.77
CA ARG A 951 10.02 19.42 26.78
C ARG A 951 10.74 19.24 25.46
N LEU A 952 10.00 19.33 24.37
CA LEU A 952 10.52 19.29 23.01
C LEU A 952 10.00 20.45 22.17
N LEU A 953 10.75 20.76 21.11
CA LEU A 953 10.29 21.59 20.01
C LEU A 953 10.07 20.72 18.77
N ALA A 954 9.18 21.17 17.89
CA ALA A 954 9.03 20.59 16.56
C ALA A 954 8.82 21.67 15.52
N ALA A 955 9.57 21.61 14.43
CA ALA A 955 9.44 22.54 13.32
C ALA A 955 8.38 22.04 12.32
N ASP A 956 7.32 22.82 12.12
CA ASP A 956 6.44 22.68 10.98
C ASP A 956 7.06 23.43 9.79
N SER A 957 7.45 22.68 8.75
CA SER A 957 8.03 23.23 7.52
C SER A 957 6.95 23.66 6.49
N GLY A 958 5.71 23.84 6.93
CA GLY A 958 4.58 24.41 6.17
C GLY A 958 4.83 25.80 5.57
N THR A 959 3.90 26.27 4.74
CA THR A 959 3.97 27.60 4.08
C THR A 959 4.08 28.78 5.05
N ASP A 960 3.61 28.62 6.29
CA ASP A 960 3.71 29.62 7.35
C ASP A 960 4.78 29.29 8.40
N GLY A 961 5.68 28.34 8.06
CA GLY A 961 6.59 27.57 8.91
C GLY A 961 6.77 28.02 10.36
N ARG A 962 6.46 27.16 11.33
CA ARG A 962 6.39 27.52 12.76
C ARG A 962 7.21 26.57 13.62
N ILE A 963 7.70 27.06 14.76
CA ILE A 963 8.25 26.19 15.81
C ILE A 963 7.21 26.01 16.90
N THR A 964 6.82 24.76 17.10
CA THR A 964 5.81 24.34 18.07
C THR A 964 6.48 23.84 19.35
N GLN A 965 5.83 24.05 20.49
CA GLN A 965 6.36 23.69 21.81
C GLN A 965 5.48 22.65 22.51
N TRP A 966 6.10 21.61 23.07
CA TRP A 966 5.39 20.48 23.66
C TRP A 966 6.02 20.00 24.95
N ASP A 967 5.20 19.77 25.97
CA ASP A 967 5.60 19.08 27.19
C ASP A 967 5.35 17.57 27.01
N ILE A 968 6.33 16.77 27.45
CA ILE A 968 6.31 15.31 27.36
C ILE A 968 5.67 14.78 28.65
N GLU A 969 4.46 14.24 28.52
CA GLU A 969 3.65 13.71 29.61
C GLU A 969 3.66 12.19 29.62
N SER A 970 3.14 11.58 30.70
CA SER A 970 3.04 10.12 30.82
C SER A 970 2.10 9.49 29.81
N ASP A 971 1.12 10.22 29.28
CA ASP A 971 0.17 9.75 28.29
C ASP A 971 0.47 10.28 26.87
N GLY A 972 1.35 11.24 26.66
CA GLY A 972 1.64 11.73 25.31
C GLY A 972 2.33 13.08 25.29
N LEU A 973 2.02 13.90 24.27
CA LEU A 973 2.51 15.28 24.19
C LEU A 973 1.37 16.27 24.41
N SER A 974 1.62 17.28 25.24
CA SER A 974 0.70 18.40 25.47
C SER A 974 1.31 19.71 24.98
N ARG A 975 0.48 20.64 24.51
CA ARG A 975 0.97 21.96 24.05
C ARG A 975 1.49 22.78 25.24
N ALA A 976 2.75 23.19 25.18
CA ALA A 976 3.41 23.93 26.26
C ALA A 976 3.19 25.46 26.19
N GLY A 977 2.82 25.99 25.01
CA GLY A 977 2.70 27.42 24.77
C GLY A 977 2.36 27.78 23.33
N PRO A 978 2.26 29.07 22.99
CA PRO A 978 2.07 29.54 21.61
C PRO A 978 3.24 29.15 20.70
N ASP A 979 2.98 29.13 19.40
CA ASP A 979 4.00 28.86 18.39
C ASP A 979 4.97 30.05 18.25
N LEU A 980 6.25 29.76 18.05
CA LEU A 980 7.21 30.75 17.59
C LEU A 980 7.12 30.86 16.07
N VAL A 981 6.75 32.05 15.58
CA VAL A 981 6.49 32.33 14.17
C VAL A 981 7.67 33.14 13.60
N PRO A 982 8.15 32.82 12.38
CA PRO A 982 9.24 33.54 11.76
C PRO A 982 8.83 34.98 11.39
N PRO A 983 9.79 35.91 11.27
CA PRO A 983 9.52 37.24 10.76
C PRO A 983 8.96 37.19 9.33
N PRO A 984 8.13 38.17 8.91
CA PRO A 984 7.57 38.21 7.56
C PRO A 984 8.64 38.09 6.47
N GLY A 985 8.45 37.16 5.54
CA GLY A 985 9.38 36.90 4.42
C GLY A 985 10.51 35.91 4.75
N MET A 986 10.58 35.39 5.98
CA MET A 986 11.47 34.28 6.33
C MET A 986 10.70 32.97 6.45
N VAL A 987 11.37 31.87 6.13
CA VAL A 987 10.85 30.51 6.24
C VAL A 987 11.90 29.65 6.93
N TYR A 988 11.51 28.92 7.97
CA TYR A 988 12.38 27.97 8.65
C TYR A 988 12.69 26.77 7.77
N SER A 989 13.94 26.30 7.78
CA SER A 989 14.34 25.11 7.01
C SER A 989 13.87 23.80 7.63
N GLY A 990 13.50 23.81 8.91
CA GLY A 990 13.25 22.61 9.71
C GLY A 990 14.42 22.25 10.64
N ALA A 991 15.59 22.88 10.46
CA ALA A 991 16.72 22.74 11.39
C ALA A 991 16.46 23.54 12.68
N VAL A 992 16.38 22.85 13.80
CA VAL A 992 16.11 23.43 15.12
C VAL A 992 16.81 22.65 16.23
N THR A 993 17.37 23.37 17.20
CA THR A 993 17.89 22.81 18.45
C THR A 993 17.32 23.55 19.66
N LEU A 994 17.21 22.84 20.77
CA LEU A 994 16.80 23.36 22.07
C LEU A 994 17.95 23.14 23.05
N SER A 995 18.32 24.18 23.78
CA SER A 995 19.39 24.08 24.75
C SER A 995 19.05 23.10 25.88
N PRO A 996 20.05 22.50 26.55
CA PRO A 996 19.81 21.58 27.66
C PRO A 996 18.97 22.18 28.79
N SER A 997 19.08 23.49 29.05
CA SER A 997 18.25 24.18 30.04
C SER A 997 16.78 24.37 29.60
N GLY A 998 16.50 24.19 28.31
CA GLY A 998 15.20 24.46 27.69
C GLY A 998 14.91 25.94 27.46
N ARG A 999 15.89 26.83 27.66
CA ARG A 999 15.70 28.28 27.64
C ARG A 999 16.03 28.95 26.32
N ILE A 1000 16.89 28.36 25.50
CA ILE A 1000 17.33 28.94 24.23
C ILE A 1000 17.01 27.98 23.10
N ALA A 1001 16.30 28.45 22.08
CA ALA A 1001 16.13 27.73 20.83
C ALA A 1001 16.98 28.38 19.73
N THR A 1002 17.53 27.56 18.84
CA THR A 1002 18.29 28.01 17.68
C THR A 1002 17.73 27.37 16.43
N MET A 1003 17.44 28.16 15.40
CA MET A 1003 16.73 27.71 14.20
C MET A 1003 17.43 28.20 12.94
N GLY A 1004 17.46 27.34 11.92
CA GLY A 1004 17.94 27.66 10.59
C GLY A 1004 16.82 28.11 9.65
N THR A 1005 17.16 28.90 8.64
CA THR A 1005 16.22 29.34 7.60
C THR A 1005 16.57 28.74 6.24
N VAL A 1006 15.60 28.77 5.33
CA VAL A 1006 15.83 28.37 3.91
C VAL A 1006 16.77 29.33 3.17
N THR A 1007 17.05 30.50 3.73
CA THR A 1007 17.93 31.53 3.16
C THR A 1007 19.33 31.52 3.77
N GLY A 1008 19.61 30.66 4.75
CA GLY A 1008 20.93 30.53 5.40
C GLY A 1008 21.16 31.41 6.63
N ALA A 1009 20.10 32.01 7.19
CA ALA A 1009 20.19 32.75 8.44
C ALA A 1009 19.99 31.80 9.63
N VAL A 1010 20.76 32.03 10.71
CA VAL A 1010 20.59 31.35 11.99
C VAL A 1010 19.96 32.32 12.98
N GLN A 1011 18.83 31.94 13.55
CA GLN A 1011 18.07 32.71 14.54
C GLN A 1011 18.19 32.11 15.93
N PHE A 1012 18.11 32.96 16.95
CA PHE A 1012 18.10 32.60 18.36
C PHE A 1012 16.83 33.13 19.03
N ALA A 1013 16.19 32.32 19.86
CA ALA A 1013 14.98 32.67 20.59
C ALA A 1013 15.13 32.40 22.09
N ASP A 1014 14.47 33.24 22.90
CA ASP A 1014 14.28 33.01 24.33
C ASP A 1014 12.99 32.22 24.53
N MET A 1015 13.13 31.08 25.19
CA MET A 1015 12.09 30.10 25.53
C MET A 1015 11.94 29.97 27.06
N SER A 1016 12.56 30.87 27.83
CA SER A 1016 12.52 30.85 29.30
C SER A 1016 11.10 30.98 29.85
N ASP A 1017 10.26 31.79 29.20
CA ASP A 1017 8.81 31.87 29.47
C ASP A 1017 8.05 31.14 28.34
N PRO A 1018 7.45 29.98 28.61
CA PRO A 1018 6.72 29.21 27.60
C PRO A 1018 5.53 29.98 27.02
N ALA A 1019 4.98 30.93 27.76
CA ALA A 1019 3.83 31.73 27.34
C ALA A 1019 4.22 32.91 26.42
N ASP A 1020 5.49 33.30 26.39
CA ASP A 1020 6.02 34.42 25.59
C ASP A 1020 7.34 34.07 24.87
N PRO A 1021 7.33 33.03 24.01
CA PRO A 1021 8.49 32.69 23.20
C PRO A 1021 8.75 33.80 22.17
N HIS A 1022 9.98 34.30 22.10
CA HIS A 1022 10.31 35.37 21.16
C HIS A 1022 11.74 35.32 20.64
N LEU A 1023 11.92 35.83 19.42
CA LEU A 1023 13.23 35.95 18.78
C LEU A 1023 14.09 37.03 19.45
N VAL A 1024 15.36 36.72 19.69
CA VAL A 1024 16.33 37.59 20.36
C VAL A 1024 17.34 38.16 19.36
N GLY A 1025 17.79 37.36 18.40
CA GLY A 1025 18.76 37.78 17.40
C GLY A 1025 18.88 36.84 16.20
N SER A 1026 19.61 37.29 15.18
CA SER A 1026 19.78 36.58 13.91
C SER A 1026 21.14 36.92 13.30
N VAL A 1027 21.73 35.98 12.57
CA VAL A 1027 22.96 36.18 11.80
C VAL A 1027 22.86 35.48 10.45
N ASP A 1028 23.28 36.15 9.37
CA ASP A 1028 23.42 35.53 8.05
C ASP A 1028 24.65 34.63 8.07
N ALA A 1029 24.45 33.32 8.24
CA ALA A 1029 25.52 32.36 8.45
C ALA A 1029 26.04 31.74 7.15
N GLN A 1030 25.19 31.63 6.13
CA GLN A 1030 25.53 31.09 4.81
C GLN A 1030 24.54 31.57 3.74
N HIS A 1031 24.77 31.22 2.46
CA HIS A 1031 24.01 31.70 1.31
C HIS A 1031 22.93 30.74 0.79
N THR A 1032 22.74 29.62 1.48
CA THR A 1032 21.84 28.52 1.13
C THR A 1032 21.14 28.02 2.38
N LEU A 1033 20.15 27.14 2.25
CA LEU A 1033 19.36 26.67 3.38
C LEU A 1033 20.21 26.02 4.47
N ASN A 1034 19.83 26.19 5.74
CA ASN A 1034 20.49 25.51 6.85
C ASN A 1034 19.92 24.09 7.01
N GLU A 1035 20.70 23.07 6.65
CA GLU A 1035 20.30 21.66 6.84
C GLU A 1035 20.38 21.23 8.31
N THR A 1036 21.33 21.82 9.04
CA THR A 1036 21.61 21.48 10.43
C THR A 1036 21.99 22.73 11.21
N VAL A 1037 21.61 22.76 12.49
CA VAL A 1037 22.02 23.78 13.44
C VAL A 1037 22.19 23.13 14.81
N ASP A 1038 23.25 23.52 15.51
CA ASP A 1038 23.44 23.14 16.92
C ASP A 1038 24.02 24.29 17.73
N TYR A 1039 23.74 24.33 19.03
CA TYR A 1039 24.12 25.41 19.95
C TYR A 1039 24.50 24.86 21.32
N SER A 1040 25.61 25.37 21.88
CA SER A 1040 26.02 25.07 23.24
C SER A 1040 25.91 26.30 24.14
N GLU A 1041 25.04 26.22 25.15
CA GLU A 1041 24.97 27.25 26.21
C GLU A 1041 26.27 27.39 27.01
N ARG A 1042 27.13 26.36 27.00
CA ARG A 1042 28.35 26.33 27.80
C ARG A 1042 29.52 27.04 27.14
N SER A 1043 29.68 26.90 25.83
CA SER A 1043 30.69 27.63 25.06
C SER A 1043 30.15 28.89 24.39
N HIS A 1044 28.82 29.03 24.35
CA HIS A 1044 28.08 30.04 23.57
C HIS A 1044 28.37 29.99 22.06
N LEU A 1045 28.84 28.84 21.56
CA LEU A 1045 29.05 28.63 20.13
C LEU A 1045 27.83 27.97 19.50
N ALA A 1046 27.50 28.40 18.29
CA ALA A 1046 26.59 27.70 17.39
C ALA A 1046 27.31 27.28 16.11
N VAL A 1047 26.84 26.21 15.48
CA VAL A 1047 27.36 25.71 14.21
C VAL A 1047 26.22 25.41 13.23
N THR A 1048 26.47 25.60 11.95
CA THR A 1048 25.51 25.26 10.88
C THR A 1048 26.24 24.85 9.60
N GLY A 1049 25.55 24.12 8.72
CA GLY A 1049 26.03 23.71 7.41
C GLY A 1049 24.87 23.38 6.46
N ALA A 1050 25.19 23.01 5.23
CA ALA A 1050 24.25 22.63 4.18
C ALA A 1050 24.78 21.47 3.32
N THR A 1051 23.91 20.70 2.68
CA THR A 1051 24.30 19.55 1.84
C THR A 1051 24.94 19.96 0.52
N ASP A 1052 24.61 21.15 0.02
CA ASP A 1052 25.15 21.74 -1.21
C ASP A 1052 26.46 22.52 -0.97
N SER A 1053 26.94 22.57 0.27
CA SER A 1053 28.17 23.25 0.68
C SER A 1053 29.06 22.34 1.51
N ASN A 1054 30.37 22.40 1.28
CA ASN A 1054 31.34 21.75 2.15
C ASN A 1054 31.76 22.59 3.36
N ILE A 1055 31.14 23.76 3.55
CA ILE A 1055 31.52 24.71 4.59
C ILE A 1055 30.63 24.54 5.82
N VAL A 1056 31.27 24.45 6.98
CA VAL A 1056 30.62 24.61 8.28
C VAL A 1056 30.93 26.01 8.82
N THR A 1057 29.90 26.73 9.22
CA THR A 1057 30.03 28.07 9.82
C THR A 1057 30.00 27.98 11.34
N VAL A 1058 30.96 28.65 11.99
CA VAL A 1058 31.04 28.77 13.45
C VAL A 1058 30.61 30.17 13.88
N ILE A 1059 29.66 30.24 14.80
CA ILE A 1059 29.00 31.47 15.26
C ILE A 1059 29.27 31.64 16.75
N ASP A 1060 29.72 32.83 17.16
CA ASP A 1060 29.75 33.27 18.55
C ASP A 1060 28.42 33.93 18.87
N ALA A 1061 27.71 33.30 19.80
CA ALA A 1061 26.42 33.71 20.31
C ALA A 1061 26.50 33.97 21.84
N SER A 1062 27.65 34.45 22.32
CA SER A 1062 27.82 34.96 23.70
C SER A 1062 26.90 36.15 23.98
N ASP A 1063 26.60 36.93 22.93
CA ASP A 1063 25.52 37.92 22.90
C ASP A 1063 24.46 37.44 21.90
N LEU A 1064 23.36 36.89 22.42
CA LEU A 1064 22.26 36.36 21.61
C LEU A 1064 21.53 37.43 20.79
N ALA A 1065 21.62 38.72 21.16
CA ALA A 1065 21.00 39.81 20.40
C ALA A 1065 21.87 40.25 19.21
N GLY A 1066 23.17 39.94 19.24
CA GLY A 1066 24.13 40.28 18.19
C GLY A 1066 25.09 39.13 17.87
N PRO A 1067 24.59 37.94 17.48
CA PRO A 1067 25.44 36.80 17.15
C PRO A 1067 26.32 37.10 15.92
N LYS A 1068 27.53 36.55 15.89
CA LYS A 1068 28.52 36.84 14.85
C LYS A 1068 29.19 35.58 14.33
N VAL A 1069 29.35 35.50 13.01
CA VAL A 1069 30.22 34.51 12.38
C VAL A 1069 31.67 34.78 12.80
N VAL A 1070 32.31 33.79 13.43
CA VAL A 1070 33.71 33.88 13.91
C VAL A 1070 34.66 33.30 12.88
N SER A 1071 34.32 32.14 12.31
CA SER A 1071 35.13 31.43 11.34
C SER A 1071 34.27 30.48 10.50
N THR A 1072 34.88 29.93 9.46
CA THR A 1072 34.35 28.82 8.67
C THR A 1072 35.44 27.78 8.47
N PHE A 1073 35.05 26.52 8.27
CA PHE A 1073 36.00 25.47 7.91
C PHE A 1073 35.39 24.50 6.90
N ASP A 1074 36.26 23.87 6.11
CA ASP A 1074 35.88 22.86 5.12
C ASP A 1074 35.76 21.49 5.79
N ALA A 1075 34.57 20.88 5.70
CA ALA A 1075 34.29 19.55 6.22
C ALA A 1075 34.68 18.42 5.26
N GLY A 1076 35.11 18.74 4.03
CA GLY A 1076 35.52 17.78 3.01
C GLY A 1076 34.38 17.20 2.16
N GLY A 1077 33.15 17.66 2.35
CA GLY A 1077 31.95 17.21 1.63
C GLY A 1077 30.70 17.96 2.11
N GLY A 1078 29.59 17.78 1.40
CA GLY A 1078 28.29 18.36 1.75
C GLY A 1078 27.87 18.00 3.18
N VAL A 1079 27.33 18.94 3.95
CA VAL A 1079 27.06 18.74 5.38
C VAL A 1079 25.62 18.27 5.61
N TRP A 1080 25.45 17.01 6.03
CA TRP A 1080 24.14 16.45 6.39
C TRP A 1080 23.74 16.76 7.82
N TRP A 1081 24.67 16.61 8.77
CA TRP A 1081 24.39 16.83 10.18
C TRP A 1081 25.62 17.37 10.91
N THR A 1082 25.40 18.29 11.85
CA THR A 1082 26.42 18.81 12.76
C THR A 1082 25.94 18.69 14.19
N THR A 1083 26.85 18.35 15.10
CA THR A 1083 26.54 18.31 16.54
C THR A 1083 27.73 18.79 17.35
N LEU A 1084 27.45 19.63 18.34
CA LEU A 1084 28.43 20.07 19.33
C LEU A 1084 28.50 19.06 20.46
N SER A 1085 29.72 18.80 20.92
CA SER A 1085 29.93 18.09 22.19
C SER A 1085 29.28 18.87 23.35
N PRO A 1086 28.90 18.20 24.46
CA PRO A 1086 28.24 18.86 25.60
C PRO A 1086 29.00 20.06 26.21
N ASP A 1087 30.33 20.10 26.07
CA ASP A 1087 31.14 21.24 26.52
C ASP A 1087 31.28 22.37 25.48
N GLY A 1088 30.79 22.13 24.26
CA GLY A 1088 30.82 23.04 23.12
C GLY A 1088 32.21 23.28 22.54
N ARG A 1089 33.21 22.43 22.86
CA ARG A 1089 34.60 22.58 22.40
C ARG A 1089 34.98 21.66 21.26
N ARG A 1090 34.13 20.71 20.91
CA ARG A 1090 34.28 19.83 19.74
C ARG A 1090 32.99 19.84 18.93
N VAL A 1091 33.12 19.66 17.62
CA VAL A 1091 32.01 19.41 16.71
C VAL A 1091 32.27 18.11 15.94
N ALA A 1092 31.21 17.33 15.73
CA ALA A 1092 31.20 16.20 14.81
C ALA A 1092 30.33 16.56 13.61
N VAL A 1093 30.82 16.27 12.41
CA VAL A 1093 30.20 16.64 11.14
C VAL A 1093 30.02 15.40 10.28
N ALA A 1094 28.80 15.04 9.94
CA ALA A 1094 28.49 13.97 8.99
C ALA A 1094 28.40 14.54 7.57
N THR A 1095 29.17 13.98 6.64
CA THR A 1095 29.29 14.51 5.28
C THR A 1095 28.74 13.59 4.20
N SER A 1096 28.40 14.18 3.05
CA SER A 1096 27.97 13.48 1.84
C SER A 1096 29.05 12.60 1.22
N THR A 1097 30.31 12.75 1.65
CA THR A 1097 31.45 11.92 1.22
C THR A 1097 31.66 10.68 2.08
N GLY A 1098 30.79 10.45 3.09
CA GLY A 1098 30.89 9.30 3.99
C GLY A 1098 31.85 9.51 5.16
N VAL A 1099 32.34 10.73 5.34
CA VAL A 1099 33.30 11.07 6.40
C VAL A 1099 32.54 11.68 7.57
N VAL A 1100 32.75 11.14 8.77
CA VAL A 1100 32.40 11.82 10.02
C VAL A 1100 33.63 12.51 10.56
N GLN A 1101 33.71 13.83 10.33
CA GLN A 1101 34.84 14.65 10.73
C GLN A 1101 34.66 15.19 12.14
N LEU A 1102 35.63 14.89 13.01
CA LEU A 1102 35.75 15.54 14.32
C LEU A 1102 36.64 16.77 14.22
N VAL A 1103 36.22 17.88 14.83
CA VAL A 1103 36.94 19.16 14.80
C VAL A 1103 37.02 19.77 16.20
N ASP A 1104 38.21 20.29 16.53
CA ASP A 1104 38.49 21.06 17.74
C ASP A 1104 38.04 22.51 17.55
N LEU A 1105 37.19 22.97 18.47
CA LEU A 1105 36.66 24.34 18.58
C LEU A 1105 37.12 25.04 19.86
N THR A 1106 38.18 24.55 20.52
CA THR A 1106 38.77 25.23 21.69
C THR A 1106 39.24 26.65 21.34
N ASP A 1107 39.70 26.86 20.10
CA ASP A 1107 39.90 28.17 19.49
C ASP A 1107 38.92 28.32 18.31
N PRO A 1108 37.73 28.94 18.51
CA PRO A 1108 36.71 29.03 17.47
C PRO A 1108 37.11 29.93 16.30
N ALA A 1109 38.16 30.75 16.42
CA ALA A 1109 38.71 31.53 15.32
C ALA A 1109 39.64 30.70 14.40
N ALA A 1110 40.11 29.54 14.87
CA ALA A 1110 40.98 28.64 14.12
C ALA A 1110 40.61 27.15 14.34
N PRO A 1111 39.45 26.69 13.84
CA PRO A 1111 39.02 25.29 13.95
C PRO A 1111 40.07 24.31 13.41
N ARG A 1112 40.25 23.17 14.08
CA ARG A 1112 41.25 22.15 13.67
C ARG A 1112 40.63 20.76 13.55
N ALA A 1113 40.66 20.19 12.35
CA ALA A 1113 40.26 18.81 12.10
C ALA A 1113 41.22 17.82 12.80
N TYR A 1114 40.66 16.80 13.44
CA TYR A 1114 41.44 15.67 13.97
C TYR A 1114 41.85 14.72 12.82
N PRO A 1115 43.02 14.04 12.93
CA PRO A 1115 43.66 13.32 11.81
C PRO A 1115 43.04 11.96 11.43
N HIS A 1116 42.09 11.46 12.21
CA HIS A 1116 41.45 10.16 11.98
C HIS A 1116 39.92 10.32 12.04
N PRO A 1117 39.27 10.60 10.90
CA PRO A 1117 37.81 10.60 10.84
C PRO A 1117 37.26 9.17 10.95
N ILE A 1118 35.94 9.07 11.11
CA ILE A 1118 35.24 7.79 10.98
C ILE A 1118 34.67 7.75 9.56
N ASP A 1119 35.06 6.73 8.79
CA ASP A 1119 34.73 6.60 7.38
C ASP A 1119 33.65 5.54 7.16
N PHE A 1120 32.72 5.84 6.24
CA PHE A 1120 31.74 4.95 5.65
C PHE A 1120 32.00 4.83 4.14
N GLU A 1121 31.56 3.76 3.46
CA GLU A 1121 31.74 3.67 2.00
C GLU A 1121 30.69 4.52 1.24
N GLY A 1122 29.56 4.85 1.89
CA GLY A 1122 28.52 5.78 1.42
C GLY A 1122 28.34 6.99 2.35
N ALA A 1123 27.43 7.92 2.03
CA ALA A 1123 27.29 9.17 2.79
C ALA A 1123 26.94 8.93 4.28
N ALA A 1124 27.51 9.76 5.16
CA ALA A 1124 27.14 9.81 6.56
C ALA A 1124 25.95 10.76 6.72
N LEU A 1125 24.84 10.27 7.28
CA LEU A 1125 23.55 10.97 7.29
C LEU A 1125 23.27 11.69 8.61
N ALA A 1126 23.67 11.10 9.73
CA ALA A 1126 23.53 11.73 11.04
C ALA A 1126 24.73 11.42 11.94
N VAL A 1127 24.98 12.32 12.90
CA VAL A 1127 25.94 12.12 13.98
C VAL A 1127 25.47 12.82 15.26
N ARG A 1128 25.57 12.14 16.42
CA ARG A 1128 25.24 12.71 17.74
C ARG A 1128 26.24 12.31 18.80
N PHE A 1129 26.59 13.25 19.68
CA PHE A 1129 27.31 12.95 20.92
C PHE A 1129 26.39 12.29 21.95
N SER A 1130 26.98 11.41 22.75
CA SER A 1130 26.43 10.99 24.04
C SER A 1130 26.38 12.16 25.03
N ALA A 1131 25.54 12.06 26.06
CA ALA A 1131 25.40 13.09 27.09
C ALA A 1131 26.72 13.42 27.82
N HIS A 1132 27.64 12.44 27.90
CA HIS A 1132 28.98 12.63 28.48
C HIS A 1132 30.01 13.16 27.48
N GLY A 1133 29.73 13.11 26.17
CA GLY A 1133 30.62 13.59 25.11
C GLY A 1133 31.85 12.71 24.88
N ASP A 1134 31.88 11.51 25.44
CA ASP A 1134 32.94 10.51 25.30
C ASP A 1134 32.65 9.49 24.18
N ARG A 1135 31.40 9.41 23.73
CA ARG A 1135 30.97 8.58 22.59
C ARG A 1135 30.18 9.37 21.55
N ILE A 1136 30.21 8.89 20.31
CA ILE A 1136 29.32 9.33 19.23
C ILE A 1136 28.59 8.14 18.59
N VAL A 1137 27.40 8.40 18.08
CA VAL A 1137 26.65 7.51 17.19
C VAL A 1137 26.53 8.19 15.84
N ALA A 1138 26.78 7.44 14.76
CA ALA A 1138 26.64 7.92 13.40
C ALA A 1138 25.90 6.90 12.52
N THR A 1139 25.13 7.40 11.55
CA THR A 1139 24.41 6.59 10.57
C THR A 1139 24.92 6.86 9.16
N SER A 1140 24.76 5.88 8.27
CA SER A 1140 25.12 6.02 6.85
C SER A 1140 24.01 5.59 5.90
N GLU A 1141 24.16 5.95 4.63
CA GLU A 1141 23.34 5.45 3.51
C GLU A 1141 23.42 3.93 3.36
N GLU A 1142 24.44 3.30 3.91
CA GLU A 1142 24.72 1.87 3.81
C GLU A 1142 24.01 1.04 4.88
N ARG A 1143 23.00 1.63 5.55
CA ARG A 1143 22.19 0.96 6.58
C ARG A 1143 22.99 0.58 7.84
N ALA A 1144 24.18 1.17 8.00
CA ALA A 1144 25.04 0.94 9.15
C ALA A 1144 24.83 2.00 10.24
N VAL A 1145 24.83 1.58 11.50
CA VAL A 1145 24.95 2.49 12.65
C VAL A 1145 26.26 2.17 13.37
N VAL A 1146 27.14 3.16 13.48
CA VAL A 1146 28.44 3.02 14.14
C VAL A 1146 28.42 3.79 15.45
N VAL A 1147 28.82 3.11 16.51
CA VAL A 1147 29.08 3.71 17.82
C VAL A 1147 30.59 3.73 18.04
N ALA A 1148 31.15 4.91 18.27
CA ALA A 1148 32.58 5.10 18.45
C ALA A 1148 32.91 5.80 19.77
N ASP A 1149 34.01 5.37 20.39
CA ASP A 1149 34.64 6.07 21.50
C ASP A 1149 35.45 7.26 20.95
N VAL A 1150 35.19 8.44 21.49
CA VAL A 1150 35.85 9.70 21.16
C VAL A 1150 36.42 10.39 22.40
N SER A 1151 36.64 9.64 23.49
CA SER A 1151 37.34 10.11 24.69
C SER A 1151 38.74 10.61 24.35
N ASN A 1152 39.39 9.96 23.38
CA ASN A 1152 40.59 10.44 22.71
C ASN A 1152 40.26 10.85 21.25
N PRO A 1153 39.96 12.12 20.97
CA PRO A 1153 39.54 12.56 19.64
C PRO A 1153 40.66 12.45 18.59
N GLN A 1154 41.93 12.28 18.99
CA GLN A 1154 43.04 12.07 18.07
C GLN A 1154 43.08 10.64 17.50
N ALA A 1155 42.41 9.70 18.16
CA ALA A 1155 42.37 8.29 17.78
C ALA A 1155 41.01 7.68 18.19
N PRO A 1156 39.90 8.10 17.54
CA PRO A 1156 38.60 7.50 17.77
C PRO A 1156 38.63 6.03 17.36
N HIS A 1157 37.84 5.20 18.03
CA HIS A 1157 37.72 3.80 17.66
C HIS A 1157 36.29 3.31 17.79
N THR A 1158 35.87 2.48 16.83
CA THR A 1158 34.54 1.87 16.82
C THR A 1158 34.39 0.88 17.97
N ILE A 1159 33.37 1.08 18.79
CA ILE A 1159 32.97 0.18 19.88
C ILE A 1159 31.98 -0.86 19.35
N ALA A 1160 31.02 -0.44 18.51
CA ALA A 1160 30.00 -1.32 17.95
C ALA A 1160 29.58 -0.88 16.54
N THR A 1161 29.26 -1.86 15.71
CA THR A 1161 28.60 -1.67 14.41
C THR A 1161 27.27 -2.39 14.46
N LEU A 1162 26.19 -1.63 14.55
CA LEU A 1162 24.83 -2.14 14.66
C LEU A 1162 24.29 -2.36 13.25
N THR A 1163 23.77 -3.56 13.02
CA THR A 1163 23.29 -4.04 11.71
C THR A 1163 21.88 -4.61 11.87
N GLY A 1164 21.18 -4.82 10.75
CA GLY A 1164 19.77 -5.24 10.75
C GLY A 1164 18.81 -4.35 9.94
N PRO A 1165 18.93 -3.00 9.97
CA PRO A 1165 18.05 -2.11 9.23
C PRO A 1165 18.01 -2.42 7.74
N ALA A 1166 16.81 -2.43 7.16
CA ALA A 1166 16.62 -2.69 5.73
C ALA A 1166 16.80 -1.44 4.86
N GLY A 1167 16.87 -0.25 5.46
CA GLY A 1167 16.91 1.03 4.77
C GLY A 1167 17.87 2.04 5.42
N GLN A 1168 18.04 3.17 4.75
CA GLN A 1168 18.87 4.28 5.22
C GLN A 1168 18.30 4.84 6.53
N LEU A 1169 19.18 5.17 7.48
CA LEU A 1169 18.79 5.74 8.77
C LEU A 1169 19.18 7.22 8.82
N TYR A 1170 18.19 8.09 8.96
CA TYR A 1170 18.34 9.55 8.92
C TYR A 1170 18.66 10.17 10.27
N SER A 1171 18.43 9.46 11.37
CA SER A 1171 18.77 9.92 12.71
C SER A 1171 19.10 8.76 13.64
N ALA A 1172 19.98 9.03 14.61
CA ALA A 1172 20.26 8.14 15.72
C ALA A 1172 20.55 8.92 17.00
N GLY A 1173 20.41 8.28 18.16
CA GLY A 1173 20.67 8.88 19.46
C GLY A 1173 20.93 7.85 20.56
N PHE A 1174 21.47 8.30 21.69
CA PHE A 1174 21.70 7.48 22.88
C PHE A 1174 20.57 7.65 23.89
N SER A 1175 20.31 6.61 24.68
CA SER A 1175 19.58 6.74 25.94
C SER A 1175 20.37 7.59 26.93
N ALA A 1176 19.70 8.15 27.94
CA ALA A 1176 20.33 9.06 28.90
C ALA A 1176 21.50 8.41 29.69
N ASP A 1177 21.43 7.10 29.92
CA ASP A 1177 22.48 6.30 30.56
C ASP A 1177 23.55 5.77 29.58
N GLY A 1178 23.36 5.99 28.27
CA GLY A 1178 24.26 5.51 27.21
C GLY A 1178 24.28 4.00 27.00
N SER A 1179 23.31 3.26 27.56
CA SER A 1179 23.23 1.80 27.43
C SER A 1179 22.50 1.35 26.15
N HIS A 1180 21.66 2.22 25.56
CA HIS A 1180 20.91 1.93 24.34
C HIS A 1180 21.17 2.95 23.24
N VAL A 1181 20.99 2.51 22.01
CA VAL A 1181 20.98 3.35 20.81
C VAL A 1181 19.62 3.21 20.13
N ILE A 1182 19.04 4.33 19.72
CA ILE A 1182 17.86 4.39 18.86
C ILE A 1182 18.26 4.92 17.48
N ALA A 1183 17.67 4.40 16.42
CA ALA A 1183 17.79 4.97 15.07
C ALA A 1183 16.47 4.86 14.29
N GLY A 1184 16.21 5.83 13.42
CA GLY A 1184 15.03 5.86 12.54
C GLY A 1184 15.39 6.22 11.11
N GLY A 1185 14.61 5.74 10.14
CA GLY A 1185 14.94 5.92 8.73
C GLY A 1185 13.83 5.79 7.69
N GLY A 1186 14.26 5.55 6.45
CA GLY A 1186 13.43 5.66 5.24
C GLY A 1186 12.41 4.55 5.01
N ASN A 1187 12.47 3.45 5.76
CA ASN A 1187 11.58 2.29 5.62
C ASN A 1187 10.53 2.21 6.72
N SER A 1188 10.17 3.35 7.35
CA SER A 1188 9.21 3.38 8.46
C SER A 1188 9.65 2.57 9.69
N GLU A 1189 10.95 2.27 9.80
CA GLU A 1189 11.52 1.49 10.89
C GLU A 1189 12.12 2.40 11.97
N VAL A 1190 11.86 2.08 13.23
CA VAL A 1190 12.59 2.59 14.40
C VAL A 1190 13.24 1.42 15.11
N TRP A 1191 14.56 1.47 15.26
CA TRP A 1191 15.36 0.41 15.85
C TRP A 1191 15.91 0.83 17.19
N VAL A 1192 15.93 -0.10 18.15
CA VAL A 1192 16.60 0.06 19.44
C VAL A 1192 17.57 -1.09 19.66
N TRP A 1193 18.83 -0.76 19.97
CA TRP A 1193 19.88 -1.73 20.29
C TRP A 1193 20.38 -1.55 21.72
N ASN A 1194 20.77 -2.67 22.32
CA ASN A 1194 21.39 -2.72 23.63
C ASN A 1194 22.92 -2.83 23.49
N LEU A 1195 23.65 -1.82 23.98
CA LEU A 1195 25.11 -1.79 23.90
C LEU A 1195 25.79 -2.67 24.96
N ALA A 1196 25.11 -3.04 26.03
CA ALA A 1196 25.66 -3.93 27.05
C ALA A 1196 25.81 -5.37 26.53
N ASP A 1197 24.95 -5.79 25.59
CA ASP A 1197 24.98 -7.11 24.95
C ASP A 1197 25.58 -7.04 23.53
N GLY A 1198 26.68 -6.30 23.38
CA GLY A 1198 27.44 -6.24 22.13
C GLY A 1198 26.70 -5.59 20.94
N GLY A 1199 25.63 -4.83 21.19
CA GLY A 1199 24.85 -4.17 20.13
C GLY A 1199 23.74 -5.05 19.54
N SER A 1200 23.18 -5.98 20.31
CA SER A 1200 22.03 -6.78 19.88
C SER A 1200 20.79 -5.89 19.69
N ALA A 1201 20.04 -6.11 18.61
CA ALA A 1201 18.74 -5.47 18.42
C ALA A 1201 17.73 -5.99 19.45
N GLU A 1202 17.06 -5.07 20.13
CA GLU A 1202 16.06 -5.38 21.16
C GLU A 1202 14.64 -5.03 20.70
N VAL A 1203 14.48 -3.99 19.88
CA VAL A 1203 13.18 -3.54 19.35
C VAL A 1203 13.32 -3.07 17.90
N VAL A 1204 12.34 -3.43 17.06
CA VAL A 1204 12.18 -2.95 15.68
C VAL A 1204 10.73 -2.59 15.43
N LEU A 1205 10.40 -1.31 15.56
CA LEU A 1205 9.06 -0.78 15.31
C LEU A 1205 8.87 -0.49 13.83
N ARG A 1206 7.70 -0.82 13.29
CA ARG A 1206 7.38 -0.71 11.85
C ARG A 1206 6.11 0.08 11.56
N SER A 1207 5.43 0.53 12.60
CA SER A 1207 4.12 1.15 12.48
C SER A 1207 4.14 2.63 12.12
N PHE A 1208 5.32 3.27 12.15
CA PHE A 1208 5.42 4.71 11.90
C PHE A 1208 5.00 5.06 10.46
N PRO A 1209 4.16 6.09 10.25
CA PRO A 1209 3.69 6.46 8.92
C PRO A 1209 4.78 7.17 8.10
N GLY A 1210 5.38 6.46 7.14
CA GLY A 1210 6.35 7.03 6.20
C GLY A 1210 7.77 7.11 6.77
N ARG A 1211 8.59 8.02 6.25
CA ARG A 1211 10.00 8.14 6.66
C ARG A 1211 10.14 8.78 8.03
N VAL A 1212 11.01 8.21 8.87
CA VAL A 1212 11.39 8.77 10.17
C VAL A 1212 12.64 9.65 9.97
N TYR A 1213 12.50 10.95 10.19
CA TYR A 1213 13.60 11.91 10.08
C TYR A 1213 14.34 12.15 11.39
N ASP A 1214 13.65 12.06 12.52
CA ASP A 1214 14.30 12.16 13.83
C ASP A 1214 13.69 11.21 14.87
N VAL A 1215 14.56 10.72 15.77
CA VAL A 1215 14.23 9.82 16.87
C VAL A 1215 14.91 10.26 18.17
N ARG A 1216 14.23 10.06 19.29
CA ARG A 1216 14.72 10.42 20.63
C ARG A 1216 14.25 9.43 21.70
N PHE A 1217 15.08 9.23 22.71
CA PHE A 1217 14.61 8.69 23.99
C PHE A 1217 13.98 9.81 24.82
N ALA A 1218 12.88 9.47 25.49
CA ALA A 1218 12.18 10.28 26.47
C ALA A 1218 12.23 9.59 27.85
N PRO A 1219 11.88 10.28 28.95
CA PRO A 1219 11.90 9.70 30.29
C PRO A 1219 10.95 8.50 30.40
N GLY A 1220 11.28 7.55 31.29
CA GLY A 1220 10.43 6.40 31.58
C GLY A 1220 10.37 5.40 30.43
N ASP A 1221 11.51 4.99 29.86
CA ASP A 1221 11.60 3.99 28.79
C ASP A 1221 10.73 4.29 27.57
N ARG A 1222 10.51 5.57 27.29
CA ARG A 1222 9.75 6.03 26.13
C ARG A 1222 10.65 6.41 24.97
N ILE A 1223 10.15 6.22 23.76
CA ILE A 1223 10.81 6.70 22.55
C ILE A 1223 9.85 7.53 21.72
N LEU A 1224 10.40 8.51 21.01
CA LEU A 1224 9.70 9.44 20.13
C LEU A 1224 10.28 9.34 18.72
N ALA A 1225 9.41 9.37 17.71
CA ALA A 1225 9.80 9.44 16.30
C ALA A 1225 9.00 10.52 15.56
N ALA A 1226 9.65 11.24 14.65
CA ALA A 1226 9.05 12.30 13.84
C ALA A 1226 9.43 12.16 12.37
N GLY A 1227 8.55 12.58 11.45
CA GLY A 1227 8.71 12.20 10.04
C GLY A 1227 7.79 12.86 9.02
N GLU A 1228 7.71 12.22 7.85
CA GLU A 1228 7.07 12.71 6.60
C GLU A 1228 5.58 13.03 6.73
N ALA A 1229 4.87 12.39 7.66
CA ALA A 1229 3.44 12.60 7.87
C ALA A 1229 3.09 13.78 8.80
N GLY A 1230 4.05 14.62 9.17
CA GLY A 1230 3.81 15.80 10.03
C GLY A 1230 3.39 15.45 11.45
N VAL A 1231 3.78 14.24 11.90
CA VAL A 1231 3.39 13.68 13.19
C VAL A 1231 4.61 13.33 14.02
N ILE A 1232 4.40 13.36 15.33
CA ILE A 1232 5.27 12.72 16.30
C ILE A 1232 4.51 11.53 16.87
N GLU A 1233 5.13 10.35 16.84
CA GLU A 1233 4.61 9.15 17.50
C GLU A 1233 5.51 8.77 18.68
N SER A 1234 4.90 8.15 19.69
CA SER A 1234 5.54 7.76 20.93
C SER A 1234 5.20 6.33 21.31
N TRP A 1235 6.18 5.60 21.85
CA TRP A 1235 6.03 4.22 22.30
C TRP A 1235 6.67 4.00 23.65
N GLU A 1236 6.02 3.16 24.45
CA GLU A 1236 6.53 2.65 25.73
C GLU A 1236 7.37 1.39 25.47
N LEU A 1237 8.61 1.32 25.98
CA LEU A 1237 9.47 0.16 25.78
C LEU A 1237 9.34 -0.88 26.92
N ASP A 1238 8.82 -0.50 28.09
CA ASP A 1238 8.62 -1.43 29.20
C ASP A 1238 7.45 -2.37 28.92
N THR A 1239 7.78 -3.54 28.37
CA THR A 1239 6.83 -4.62 28.09
C THR A 1239 6.03 -5.09 29.31
N GLY A 1240 6.59 -4.99 30.52
CA GLY A 1240 5.89 -5.34 31.76
C GLY A 1240 4.79 -4.34 32.06
N ALA A 1241 5.12 -3.05 32.00
CA ALA A 1241 4.16 -1.96 32.15
C ALA A 1241 3.05 -2.02 31.08
N ILE A 1242 3.40 -2.32 29.82
CA ILE A 1242 2.42 -2.51 28.74
C ILE A 1242 1.44 -3.62 29.08
N ILE A 1243 1.93 -4.81 29.45
CA ILE A 1243 1.07 -5.96 29.78
C ILE A 1243 0.18 -5.64 30.98
N ASP A 1244 0.74 -5.06 32.04
CA ASP A 1244 -0.02 -4.69 33.24
C ASP A 1244 -1.14 -3.67 32.92
N ALA A 1245 -0.84 -2.67 32.08
CA ALA A 1245 -1.82 -1.69 31.63
C ALA A 1245 -2.94 -2.33 30.80
N GLN A 1246 -2.60 -3.20 29.84
CA GLN A 1246 -3.58 -3.92 29.02
C GLN A 1246 -4.41 -4.92 29.85
N CYS A 1247 -3.83 -5.54 30.86
CA CYS A 1247 -4.53 -6.47 31.75
C CYS A 1247 -5.42 -5.77 32.79
N ALA A 1248 -5.11 -4.51 33.13
CA ALA A 1248 -5.94 -3.69 34.01
C ALA A 1248 -7.21 -3.16 33.34
N GLN A 1249 -7.25 -3.17 32.00
CA GLN A 1249 -8.40 -2.72 31.22
C GLN A 1249 -9.64 -3.62 31.41
N THR A 1250 -10.81 -2.98 31.37
CA THR A 1250 -12.11 -3.66 31.45
C THR A 1250 -12.50 -4.23 30.09
N GLY A 1251 -12.89 -5.51 30.02
CA GLY A 1251 -13.34 -6.13 28.77
C GLY A 1251 -13.28 -7.64 28.78
N ASP A 1252 -13.62 -8.27 27.67
CA ASP A 1252 -13.39 -9.69 27.43
C ASP A 1252 -12.03 -9.87 26.77
N GLN A 1253 -11.26 -10.86 27.23
CA GLN A 1253 -9.97 -11.22 26.65
C GLN A 1253 -10.16 -11.99 25.33
N ILE A 1254 -9.06 -12.47 24.75
CA ILE A 1254 -9.13 -13.46 23.67
C ILE A 1254 -10.00 -14.65 24.09
N THR A 1255 -10.95 -15.05 23.24
CA THR A 1255 -11.89 -16.15 23.52
C THR A 1255 -11.25 -17.53 23.27
N GLU A 1256 -11.85 -18.61 23.77
CA GLU A 1256 -11.39 -19.98 23.48
C GLU A 1256 -11.45 -20.31 21.98
N GLU A 1257 -12.45 -19.78 21.25
CA GLU A 1257 -12.60 -20.00 19.81
C GLU A 1257 -11.53 -19.26 19.00
N GLU A 1258 -11.27 -17.99 19.35
CA GLU A 1258 -10.16 -17.23 18.77
C GLU A 1258 -8.81 -17.88 19.10
N TRP A 1259 -8.62 -18.34 20.34
CA TRP A 1259 -7.42 -19.07 20.72
C TRP A 1259 -7.22 -20.34 19.89
N ALA A 1260 -8.28 -21.15 19.71
CA ALA A 1260 -8.18 -22.35 18.88
C ALA A 1260 -7.86 -22.04 17.41
N THR A 1261 -8.31 -20.87 16.93
CA THR A 1261 -8.11 -20.39 15.56
C THR A 1261 -6.68 -19.90 15.32
N TYR A 1262 -6.09 -19.14 16.25
CA TYR A 1262 -4.78 -18.50 16.05
C TYR A 1262 -3.65 -19.21 16.78
N VAL A 1263 -3.92 -19.80 17.94
CA VAL A 1263 -2.91 -20.36 18.86
C VAL A 1263 -2.96 -21.89 18.84
N HIS A 1264 -2.40 -22.48 17.78
CA HIS A 1264 -2.41 -23.93 17.60
C HIS A 1264 -1.42 -24.66 18.51
N GLY A 1265 -1.84 -25.80 19.06
CA GLY A 1265 -0.97 -26.71 19.81
C GLY A 1265 -0.66 -26.29 21.25
N MET A 1266 -1.35 -25.27 21.78
CA MET A 1266 -1.33 -24.88 23.20
C MET A 1266 -2.75 -24.95 23.79
N GLY A 1267 -2.87 -25.39 25.05
CA GLY A 1267 -4.13 -25.28 25.78
C GLY A 1267 -4.48 -23.81 26.03
N TYR A 1268 -5.77 -23.50 26.15
CA TYR A 1268 -6.24 -22.13 26.38
C TYR A 1268 -5.62 -21.53 27.65
N GLN A 1269 -4.83 -20.47 27.46
CA GLN A 1269 -4.14 -19.74 28.52
C GLN A 1269 -4.13 -18.25 28.16
N PRO A 1270 -5.21 -17.50 28.45
CA PRO A 1270 -5.28 -16.11 28.05
C PRO A 1270 -4.19 -15.27 28.73
N PRO A 1271 -3.70 -14.21 28.09
CA PRO A 1271 -2.48 -13.49 28.49
C PRO A 1271 -2.59 -12.78 29.84
N CYS A 1272 -3.81 -12.46 30.27
CA CYS A 1272 -4.08 -11.70 31.48
C CYS A 1272 -4.74 -12.59 32.54
N ARG A 1273 -4.02 -12.88 33.63
CA ARG A 1273 -4.55 -13.69 34.74
C ARG A 1273 -5.46 -12.81 35.61
N ARG A 1274 -6.76 -13.08 35.57
CA ARG A 1274 -7.78 -12.42 36.42
C ARG A 1274 -7.95 -13.10 37.77
#